data_AF-A0A0R3WHK1-F1
#
_entry.id   AF-A0A0R3WHK1-F1
#
_cell.length_a   1.000
_cell.length_b   1.000
_cell.length_c   1.000
_cell.angle_alpha   90.00
_cell.angle_beta   90.00
_cell.angle_gamma   90.00
#
_symmetry.space_group_name_H-M   'P 1'
#
loop_
_entity.id
_entity.type
_entity.pdbx_description
1 polymer ?
#
loop_
_entity_poly.entity_id
_entity_poly.type
_entity_poly.pdbx_seq_one_letter_code
_entity_poly.pdbx_strand_id
1 'polypeptide(L)'
;MDFSPLVEGNKIANTVPFETVCKLLERVSSMDCANRKRTCISLFIQKWAARYRETSWNVDPIAGNLGSFFPVLRLLIPSADRTRPAYGVGESTMARFIIKAFGLSPKSSDAVRILTRRRTLLFKATAKEDLADIKIHEILDDLASSSSHGQKYEIIGCFARKATILELKWFVRIVSRRDLSLGVKVRTILGCLHPAAPSIWNVTQDLCVVCQRIAYIDPKLAPPDDFHCNYDSVELFTAFKPMLCSRANSVDEICTTYQQEFSGSIDNGLCVEVKYDGERVQLHKSGINYRFWSRSGREWSSSYGERGDSSKGSLTYRLHANGTTFASHVVDCILDGEMLAFDGLTNRFVTKATGNDVKRVGVDRQSDGGKNVLPCFIVFDVLYLNGQVIFCLIFLFLMNDGLCDLEFLSMVYAANTATLHHIILTQFTVAKKDDCLGAFFSRQTRISRCFDTWVQHGAEGLVAKALCTPYTPNGRAGAGWWKLKPDYVLGLCVDLDCLVVGAYASASAPACGTKFSTFLCAISDDGNSAETETKRRRLQSNNLSPPSFLTFCQVSCGLKRDQLERLNRCLASHWRQYDRRKINCDETEWLRVSGERPDFWLPPRHSLVLQIHAAEMIQSASYSAGFTLRFPRIVAIREDKTWENVSSISEIKKLYQDTKVEIESSAFVEVEFCLYISSRFSGPSTGLETKGDLEKAILKRSGKVVQNPGSDTTYIVADRITAKISNFIEATHRSIGRGKEGGYDIVSTEWLIQCIQTNRILPLRKDQVFAARPSTLLQLDESYDDTHSNYVDLVLPARLRAELFDQMSFRRLSTSEYIQLFKGCDFSDLALPLCGVSIILYGSVDASPQVKLMIADLRSLQATVHGPLTEFSTLLPERTGTVTHVVVVRFVLGRGSLHLRLNSYWYLPL
;
A
#
# COMPACT_ATOMS: atom_id res chain seq x y z
N MET A 1 -14.12 -44.21 -23.02
CA MET A 1 -14.85 -43.68 -21.86
C MET A 1 -13.82 -43.11 -20.92
N ASP A 2 -13.89 -41.81 -20.63
CA ASP A 2 -12.94 -41.19 -19.71
C ASP A 2 -13.23 -41.63 -18.28
N PHE A 3 -12.16 -41.87 -17.52
CA PHE A 3 -12.21 -42.25 -16.13
C PHE A 3 -12.94 -41.17 -15.32
N SER A 4 -14.00 -41.54 -14.60
CA SER A 4 -14.74 -40.63 -13.73
C SER A 4 -14.44 -40.93 -12.27
N PRO A 5 -13.63 -40.08 -11.58
CA PRO A 5 -13.25 -40.31 -10.18
C PRO A 5 -14.42 -40.48 -9.22
N LEU A 6 -15.53 -39.77 -9.48
CA LEU A 6 -16.73 -39.84 -8.65
C LEU A 6 -17.47 -41.17 -8.85
N VAL A 7 -17.67 -41.60 -10.10
CA VAL A 7 -18.37 -42.86 -10.41
C VAL A 7 -17.56 -44.05 -9.90
N GLU A 8 -16.26 -44.09 -10.25
CA GLU A 8 -15.35 -45.16 -9.84
C GLU A 8 -15.15 -45.21 -8.33
N GLY A 9 -15.02 -44.04 -7.69
CA GLY A 9 -14.90 -43.95 -6.24
C GLY A 9 -16.16 -44.39 -5.49
N ASN A 10 -17.35 -44.08 -6.03
CA ASN A 10 -18.62 -44.43 -5.37
C ASN A 10 -18.86 -45.96 -5.33
N LYS A 11 -18.27 -46.74 -6.24
CA LYS A 11 -18.31 -48.21 -6.19
C LYS A 11 -17.76 -48.77 -4.87
N ILE A 12 -16.75 -48.10 -4.30
CA ILE A 12 -16.17 -48.47 -3.00
C ILE A 12 -16.77 -47.64 -1.86
N ALA A 13 -16.96 -46.34 -2.07
CA ALA A 13 -17.37 -45.42 -1.00
C ALA A 13 -18.65 -45.89 -0.30
N ASN A 14 -19.59 -46.47 -1.04
CA ASN A 14 -20.84 -47.03 -0.51
C ASN A 14 -20.64 -48.28 0.36
N THR A 15 -19.46 -48.92 0.31
CA THR A 15 -19.11 -50.08 1.14
C THR A 15 -18.24 -49.72 2.34
N VAL A 16 -17.76 -48.47 2.41
CA VAL A 16 -16.88 -47.99 3.49
C VAL A 16 -17.70 -47.13 4.46
N PRO A 17 -17.97 -47.60 5.69
CA PRO A 17 -18.73 -46.82 6.66
C PRO A 17 -18.07 -45.48 6.96
N PHE A 18 -18.86 -44.42 7.14
CA PHE A 18 -18.34 -43.10 7.49
C PHE A 18 -17.50 -43.12 8.78
N GLU A 19 -17.87 -43.94 9.74
CA GLU A 19 -17.10 -44.20 10.96
C GLU A 19 -15.63 -44.58 10.67
N THR A 20 -15.36 -45.33 9.59
CA THR A 20 -14.00 -45.73 9.19
C THR A 20 -13.16 -44.52 8.80
N VAL A 21 -13.74 -43.58 8.05
CA VAL A 21 -13.09 -42.30 7.70
C VAL A 21 -12.88 -41.46 8.97
N CYS A 22 -13.87 -41.43 9.87
CA CYS A 22 -13.76 -40.69 11.13
C CYS A 22 -12.66 -41.24 12.05
N LYS A 23 -12.49 -42.57 12.12
CA LYS A 23 -11.39 -43.23 12.85
C LYS A 23 -10.02 -42.85 12.27
N LEU A 24 -9.89 -42.77 10.94
CA LEU A 24 -8.68 -42.24 10.30
C LEU A 24 -8.42 -40.80 10.73
N LEU A 25 -9.42 -39.93 10.65
CA LEU A 25 -9.30 -38.51 11.00
C LEU A 25 -8.90 -38.32 12.47
N GLU A 26 -9.48 -39.09 13.38
CA GLU A 26 -9.13 -39.08 14.80
C GLU A 26 -7.68 -39.50 15.04
N ARG A 27 -7.28 -40.60 14.42
CA ARG A 27 -5.92 -41.12 14.52
C ARG A 27 -4.91 -40.11 14.00
N VAL A 28 -5.15 -39.48 12.84
CA VAL A 28 -4.27 -38.44 12.28
C VAL A 28 -4.26 -37.20 13.16
N SER A 29 -5.41 -36.78 13.69
CA SER A 29 -5.52 -35.59 14.54
C SER A 29 -4.80 -35.73 15.88
N SER A 30 -4.74 -36.94 16.44
CA SER A 30 -4.09 -37.23 17.74
C SER A 30 -2.57 -37.38 17.67
N MET A 31 -2.01 -37.51 16.47
CA MET A 31 -0.55 -37.64 16.30
C MET A 31 0.14 -36.27 16.34
N ASP A 32 1.34 -36.21 16.90
CA ASP A 32 2.16 -34.98 16.90
C ASP A 32 3.16 -34.92 15.73
N CYS A 33 3.61 -36.08 15.24
CA CYS A 33 4.64 -36.18 14.22
C CYS A 33 4.06 -36.14 12.79
N ALA A 34 4.51 -35.19 11.97
CA ALA A 34 4.09 -35.04 10.58
C ALA A 34 4.36 -36.28 9.72
N ASN A 35 5.50 -36.96 9.92
CA ASN A 35 5.84 -38.18 9.19
C ASN A 35 4.88 -39.33 9.52
N ARG A 36 4.54 -39.52 10.80
CA ARG A 36 3.56 -40.54 11.23
C ARG A 36 2.18 -40.28 10.65
N LYS A 37 1.74 -39.01 10.59
CA LYS A 37 0.50 -38.61 9.91
C LYS A 37 0.53 -38.98 8.44
N ARG A 38 1.61 -38.67 7.74
CA ARG A 38 1.83 -39.01 6.32
C ARG A 38 1.69 -40.52 6.10
N THR A 39 2.42 -41.32 6.87
CA THR A 39 2.36 -42.79 6.79
C THR A 39 0.95 -43.32 7.03
N CYS A 40 0.23 -42.78 8.03
CA CYS A 40 -1.14 -43.21 8.32
C CYS A 40 -2.10 -42.93 7.16
N ILE A 41 -1.98 -41.78 6.51
CA ILE A 41 -2.79 -41.41 5.34
C ILE A 41 -2.43 -42.30 4.15
N SER A 42 -1.13 -42.48 3.85
CA SER A 42 -0.66 -43.36 2.77
C SER A 42 -1.14 -44.79 2.93
N LEU A 43 -1.09 -45.35 4.15
CA LEU A 43 -1.59 -46.70 4.42
C LEU A 43 -3.10 -46.84 4.16
N PHE A 44 -3.88 -45.79 4.48
CA PHE A 44 -5.31 -45.79 4.19
C PHE A 44 -5.59 -45.77 2.69
N ILE A 45 -4.86 -44.94 1.94
CA ILE A 45 -4.95 -44.86 0.47
C ILE A 45 -4.55 -46.18 -0.17
N GLN A 46 -3.49 -46.84 0.33
CA GLN A 46 -3.07 -48.15 -0.18
C GLN A 46 -4.14 -49.22 0.04
N LYS A 47 -4.80 -49.23 1.21
CA LYS A 47 -5.91 -50.15 1.49
C LYS A 47 -7.12 -49.88 0.58
N TRP A 48 -7.45 -48.61 0.34
CA TRP A 48 -8.47 -48.23 -0.63
C TRP A 48 -8.13 -48.74 -2.04
N ALA A 49 -6.90 -48.49 -2.50
CA ALA A 49 -6.44 -48.89 -3.82
C ALA A 49 -6.32 -50.41 -4.01
N ALA A 50 -6.12 -51.17 -2.92
CA ALA A 50 -6.20 -52.63 -2.92
C ALA A 50 -7.66 -53.09 -3.07
N ARG A 51 -8.58 -52.52 -2.27
CA ARG A 51 -10.01 -52.82 -2.33
C ARG A 51 -10.61 -52.54 -3.71
N TYR A 52 -10.20 -51.44 -4.36
CA TYR A 52 -10.63 -51.11 -5.73
C TYR A 52 -10.32 -52.23 -6.72
N ARG A 53 -9.10 -52.78 -6.64
CA ARG A 53 -8.63 -53.84 -7.53
C ARG A 53 -9.40 -55.16 -7.38
N GLU A 54 -10.00 -55.39 -6.20
CA GLU A 54 -10.86 -56.56 -5.97
C GLU A 54 -12.25 -56.40 -6.59
N THR A 55 -12.71 -55.16 -6.81
CA THR A 55 -14.05 -54.84 -7.30
C THR A 55 -14.12 -54.51 -8.79
N SER A 56 -13.00 -54.15 -9.41
CA SER A 56 -12.94 -53.78 -10.84
C SER A 56 -12.66 -54.97 -11.75
N TRP A 57 -13.54 -55.20 -12.71
CA TRP A 57 -13.39 -56.21 -13.77
C TRP A 57 -12.98 -55.50 -15.08
N ASN A 58 -11.68 -55.46 -15.39
CA ASN A 58 -11.04 -55.01 -16.65
C ASN A 58 -10.80 -53.50 -16.94
N VAL A 59 -9.63 -53.25 -17.55
CA VAL A 59 -9.07 -52.02 -18.20
C VAL A 59 -9.24 -50.70 -17.46
N ASP A 60 -8.89 -50.66 -16.18
CA ASP A 60 -8.74 -49.38 -15.47
C ASP A 60 -7.47 -48.65 -15.94
N PRO A 61 -7.48 -47.30 -15.97
CA PRO A 61 -6.27 -46.51 -16.15
C PRO A 61 -5.16 -46.93 -15.18
N ILE A 62 -3.89 -46.69 -15.55
CA ILE A 62 -2.68 -47.14 -14.83
C ILE A 62 -2.77 -46.94 -13.31
N ALA A 63 -3.30 -45.80 -12.88
CA ALA A 63 -3.51 -45.42 -11.49
C ALA A 63 -4.98 -45.09 -11.17
N GLY A 64 -5.93 -45.71 -11.89
CA GLY A 64 -7.37 -45.54 -11.65
C GLY A 64 -7.81 -45.90 -10.23
N ASN A 65 -7.11 -46.85 -9.61
CA ASN A 65 -7.30 -47.21 -8.19
C ASN A 65 -6.93 -46.09 -7.19
N LEU A 66 -6.01 -45.21 -7.56
CA LEU A 66 -5.66 -44.01 -6.78
C LEU A 66 -6.61 -42.86 -7.14
N GLY A 67 -6.95 -42.70 -8.42
CA GLY A 67 -7.94 -41.74 -8.89
C GLY A 67 -9.33 -41.92 -8.25
N SER A 68 -9.73 -43.17 -7.95
CA SER A 68 -11.02 -43.48 -7.34
C SER A 68 -11.12 -43.02 -5.87
N PHE A 69 -10.04 -42.54 -5.27
CA PHE A 69 -10.02 -42.03 -3.89
C PHE A 69 -10.75 -40.69 -3.71
N PHE A 70 -11.25 -40.08 -4.79
CA PHE A 70 -11.90 -38.76 -4.77
C PHE A 70 -12.97 -38.58 -3.67
N PRO A 71 -13.92 -39.51 -3.42
CA PRO A 71 -14.94 -39.35 -2.38
C PRO A 71 -14.33 -39.17 -0.98
N VAL A 72 -13.28 -39.90 -0.63
CA VAL A 72 -12.61 -39.72 0.66
C VAL A 72 -11.70 -38.49 0.64
N LEU A 73 -11.03 -38.20 -0.49
CA LEU A 73 -10.15 -37.03 -0.63
C LEU A 73 -10.88 -35.71 -0.39
N ARG A 74 -12.08 -35.54 -0.94
CA ARG A 74 -12.89 -34.33 -0.70
C ARG A 74 -13.37 -34.19 0.75
N LEU A 75 -13.48 -35.29 1.50
CA LEU A 75 -13.75 -35.25 2.95
C LEU A 75 -12.49 -34.94 3.75
N LEU A 76 -11.30 -35.38 3.31
CA LEU A 76 -10.00 -35.07 3.90
C LEU A 76 -9.59 -33.59 3.68
N ILE A 77 -10.03 -33.00 2.57
CA ILE A 77 -9.70 -31.62 2.20
C ILE A 77 -10.98 -30.83 1.87
N PRO A 78 -11.90 -30.63 2.84
CA PRO A 78 -13.22 -30.04 2.57
C PRO A 78 -13.14 -28.57 2.11
N SER A 79 -12.05 -27.86 2.42
CA SER A 79 -11.79 -26.51 1.90
C SER A 79 -11.52 -26.47 0.38
N ALA A 80 -11.12 -27.60 -0.19
CA ALA A 80 -10.78 -27.78 -1.60
C ALA A 80 -11.89 -28.47 -2.41
N ASP A 81 -13.01 -28.85 -1.77
CA ASP A 81 -14.17 -29.37 -2.48
C ASP A 81 -14.84 -28.24 -3.28
N ARG A 82 -14.73 -28.33 -4.60
CA ARG A 82 -15.35 -27.40 -5.57
C ARG A 82 -16.62 -27.97 -6.20
N THR A 83 -16.80 -29.29 -6.13
CA THR A 83 -17.98 -29.97 -6.69
C THR A 83 -19.24 -29.74 -5.85
N ARG A 84 -19.11 -29.46 -4.54
CA ARG A 84 -20.24 -29.02 -3.68
C ARG A 84 -20.20 -27.52 -3.45
N PRO A 85 -21.32 -26.79 -3.65
CA PRO A 85 -21.44 -25.40 -3.23
C PRO A 85 -21.31 -25.28 -1.71
N ALA A 86 -21.15 -24.05 -1.20
CA ALA A 86 -21.06 -23.81 0.22
C ALA A 86 -22.34 -24.26 0.94
N TYR A 87 -22.19 -25.01 2.04
CA TYR A 87 -23.35 -25.50 2.80
C TYR A 87 -24.19 -24.38 3.43
N GLY A 88 -23.61 -23.19 3.63
CA GLY A 88 -24.30 -22.06 4.26
C GLY A 88 -24.64 -22.27 5.75
N VAL A 89 -23.94 -23.19 6.43
CA VAL A 89 -24.18 -23.50 7.85
C VAL A 89 -22.92 -23.19 8.68
N GLY A 90 -22.83 -21.98 9.22
CA GLY A 90 -21.75 -21.61 10.14
C GLY A 90 -21.84 -22.29 11.52
N GLU A 91 -20.76 -22.20 12.31
CA GLU A 91 -20.67 -22.85 13.63
C GLU A 91 -21.83 -22.49 14.56
N SER A 92 -22.25 -21.22 14.60
CA SER A 92 -23.38 -20.77 15.44
C SER A 92 -24.71 -21.39 15.00
N THR A 93 -24.93 -21.54 13.70
CA THR A 93 -26.16 -22.16 13.17
C THR A 93 -26.15 -23.67 13.42
N MET A 94 -25.01 -24.33 13.20
CA MET A 94 -24.81 -25.74 13.52
C MET A 94 -25.07 -26.03 15.01
N ALA A 95 -24.50 -25.21 15.91
CA ALA A 95 -24.73 -25.32 17.35
C ALA A 95 -26.22 -25.26 17.70
N ARG A 96 -26.97 -24.31 17.12
CA ARG A 96 -28.43 -24.20 17.31
C ARG A 96 -29.19 -25.41 16.78
N PHE A 97 -28.81 -25.91 15.60
CA PHE A 97 -29.43 -27.11 15.03
C PHE A 97 -29.21 -28.33 15.91
N ILE A 98 -28.00 -28.51 16.45
CA ILE A 98 -27.71 -29.64 17.32
C ILE A 98 -28.41 -29.53 18.67
N ILE A 99 -28.44 -28.34 19.29
CA ILE A 99 -29.21 -28.08 20.54
C ILE A 99 -30.68 -28.46 20.33
N LYS A 100 -31.26 -28.02 19.22
CA LYS A 100 -32.67 -28.30 18.89
C LYS A 100 -32.89 -29.80 18.59
N ALA A 101 -31.96 -30.45 17.88
CA ALA A 101 -32.05 -31.87 17.53
C ALA A 101 -31.99 -32.80 18.75
N PHE A 102 -31.23 -32.44 19.78
CA PHE A 102 -31.14 -33.19 21.05
C PHE A 102 -32.13 -32.71 22.12
N GLY A 103 -32.99 -31.72 21.81
CA GLY A 103 -33.98 -31.21 22.77
C GLY A 103 -33.38 -30.50 23.99
N LEU A 104 -32.16 -29.97 23.87
CA LEU A 104 -31.50 -29.27 24.99
C LEU A 104 -32.16 -27.90 25.23
N SER A 105 -32.43 -27.57 26.49
CA SER A 105 -32.88 -26.23 26.85
C SER A 105 -31.82 -25.19 26.47
N PRO A 106 -32.17 -24.09 25.77
CA PRO A 106 -31.21 -23.05 25.36
C PRO A 106 -30.45 -22.40 26.52
N LYS A 107 -31.00 -22.46 27.73
CA LYS A 107 -30.39 -21.90 28.96
C LYS A 107 -29.57 -22.94 29.75
N SER A 108 -29.57 -24.20 29.34
CA SER A 108 -28.79 -25.25 30.03
C SER A 108 -27.30 -24.97 29.95
N SER A 109 -26.55 -25.42 30.96
CA SER A 109 -25.08 -25.31 30.98
C SER A 109 -24.45 -25.93 29.73
N ASP A 110 -25.03 -27.01 29.22
CA ASP A 110 -24.54 -27.70 28.03
C ASP A 110 -24.84 -26.94 26.74
N ALA A 111 -26.03 -26.35 26.59
CA ALA A 111 -26.34 -25.49 25.46
C ALA A 111 -25.47 -24.23 25.44
N VAL A 112 -25.25 -23.61 26.60
CA VAL A 112 -24.34 -22.47 26.73
C VAL A 112 -22.92 -22.89 26.38
N ARG A 113 -22.42 -24.03 26.88
CA ARG A 113 -21.09 -24.55 26.50
C ARG A 113 -20.97 -24.80 25.00
N ILE A 114 -21.99 -25.36 24.35
CA ILE A 114 -22.04 -25.61 22.90
C ILE A 114 -21.96 -24.29 22.12
N LEU A 115 -22.71 -23.26 22.55
CA LEU A 115 -22.73 -21.94 21.90
C LEU A 115 -21.43 -21.13 22.13
N THR A 116 -20.82 -21.30 23.30
CA THR A 116 -19.65 -20.50 23.74
C THR A 116 -18.32 -21.16 23.35
N ARG A 117 -18.19 -22.49 23.47
CA ARG A 117 -16.98 -23.27 23.13
C ARG A 117 -17.11 -23.94 21.76
N ARG A 118 -17.26 -23.11 20.73
CA ARG A 118 -17.63 -23.43 19.33
C ARG A 118 -16.84 -24.55 18.61
N ARG A 119 -15.72 -25.06 19.15
CA ARG A 119 -14.87 -26.10 18.53
C ARG A 119 -14.87 -27.47 19.20
N THR A 120 -15.27 -27.58 20.46
CA THR A 120 -15.31 -28.85 21.19
C THR A 120 -16.73 -29.07 21.67
N LEU A 121 -17.57 -29.48 20.73
CA LEU A 121 -18.81 -30.19 21.02
C LEU A 121 -18.43 -31.55 21.65
N LEU A 122 -17.93 -31.53 22.89
CA LEU A 122 -17.69 -32.73 23.66
C LEU A 122 -19.06 -33.21 24.14
N PHE A 123 -19.76 -33.93 23.28
CA PHE A 123 -21.00 -34.60 23.67
C PHE A 123 -20.65 -35.70 24.67
N LYS A 124 -21.12 -35.56 25.92
CA LYS A 124 -21.42 -36.71 26.80
C LYS A 124 -22.84 -37.20 26.52
N ALA A 125 -23.24 -37.28 25.24
CA ALA A 125 -24.56 -37.78 24.87
C ALA A 125 -24.41 -39.26 24.52
N THR A 126 -25.02 -40.13 25.32
CA THR A 126 -25.22 -41.54 25.02
C THR A 126 -26.11 -41.68 23.79
N ALA A 127 -25.53 -41.75 22.60
CA ALA A 127 -26.22 -42.21 21.40
C ALA A 127 -26.13 -43.74 21.34
N LYS A 128 -27.27 -44.40 21.10
CA LYS A 128 -27.41 -45.84 20.98
C LYS A 128 -26.51 -46.41 19.87
N GLU A 129 -25.92 -47.58 20.12
CA GLU A 129 -25.05 -48.36 19.23
C GLU A 129 -25.81 -49.03 18.06
N ASP A 130 -26.83 -48.39 17.49
CA ASP A 130 -27.48 -48.94 16.30
C ASP A 130 -26.70 -48.47 15.07
N LEU A 131 -25.90 -49.39 14.48
CA LEU A 131 -25.17 -49.21 13.23
C LEU A 131 -26.13 -48.93 12.07
N ALA A 132 -26.56 -47.68 11.91
CA ALA A 132 -27.22 -47.25 10.70
C ALA A 132 -26.17 -47.06 9.59
N ASP A 133 -26.45 -47.60 8.39
CA ASP A 133 -25.62 -47.37 7.21
C ASP A 133 -25.73 -45.89 6.79
N ILE A 134 -24.77 -45.06 7.24
CA ILE A 134 -24.72 -43.63 6.98
C ILE A 134 -24.09 -43.39 5.62
N LYS A 135 -24.93 -43.07 4.64
CA LYS A 135 -24.49 -42.58 3.32
C LYS A 135 -24.12 -41.10 3.37
N ILE A 136 -22.94 -40.83 3.94
CA ILE A 136 -22.48 -39.46 4.21
C ILE A 136 -22.43 -38.57 2.97
N HIS A 137 -22.12 -39.13 1.80
CA HIS A 137 -22.03 -38.35 0.57
C HIS A 137 -23.38 -37.79 0.15
N GLU A 138 -24.43 -38.62 0.13
CA GLU A 138 -25.82 -38.22 -0.18
C GLU A 138 -26.28 -37.12 0.79
N ILE A 139 -26.08 -37.30 2.10
CA ILE A 139 -26.44 -36.31 3.12
C ILE A 139 -25.76 -34.96 2.87
N LEU A 140 -24.48 -34.97 2.49
CA LEU A 140 -23.74 -33.74 2.19
C LEU A 140 -24.15 -33.11 0.86
N ASP A 141 -24.54 -33.91 -0.15
CA ASP A 141 -25.07 -33.41 -1.41
C ASP A 141 -26.43 -32.75 -1.22
N ASP A 142 -27.34 -33.37 -0.47
CA ASP A 142 -28.65 -32.82 -0.08
C ASP A 142 -28.50 -31.53 0.73
N LEU A 143 -27.53 -31.49 1.65
CA LEU A 143 -27.27 -30.31 2.45
C LEU A 143 -26.73 -29.15 1.59
N ALA A 144 -25.93 -29.46 0.58
CA ALA A 144 -25.35 -28.47 -0.33
C ALA A 144 -26.39 -27.91 -1.32
N SER A 145 -27.33 -28.73 -1.78
CA SER A 145 -28.42 -28.32 -2.68
C SER A 145 -29.56 -27.59 -1.97
N SER A 146 -29.70 -27.79 -0.65
CA SER A 146 -30.73 -27.12 0.16
C SER A 146 -30.54 -25.60 0.25
N SER A 147 -31.60 -24.83 0.00
CA SER A 147 -31.59 -23.36 0.11
C SER A 147 -32.09 -22.87 1.47
N SER A 148 -33.11 -23.52 2.05
CA SER A 148 -33.76 -23.07 3.29
C SER A 148 -33.07 -23.55 4.57
N HIS A 149 -33.12 -22.73 5.63
CA HIS A 149 -32.61 -23.13 6.94
C HIS A 149 -33.42 -24.28 7.58
N GLY A 150 -34.72 -24.41 7.23
CA GLY A 150 -35.59 -25.47 7.70
C GLY A 150 -35.19 -26.85 7.18
N GLN A 151 -35.01 -26.99 5.86
CA GLN A 151 -34.53 -28.23 5.24
C GLN A 151 -33.15 -28.64 5.76
N LYS A 152 -32.23 -27.68 5.88
CA LYS A 152 -30.90 -27.92 6.46
C LYS A 152 -30.98 -28.45 7.89
N TYR A 153 -31.91 -27.92 8.69
CA TYR A 153 -32.15 -28.42 10.05
C TYR A 153 -32.70 -29.85 10.04
N GLU A 154 -33.62 -30.20 9.14
CA GLU A 154 -34.18 -31.55 9.05
C GLU A 154 -33.12 -32.59 8.69
N ILE A 155 -32.28 -32.30 7.69
CA ILE A 155 -31.17 -33.16 7.26
C ILE A 155 -30.17 -33.33 8.40
N ILE A 156 -29.68 -32.23 8.98
CA ILE A 156 -28.69 -32.26 10.08
C ILE A 156 -29.27 -32.92 11.32
N GLY A 157 -30.53 -32.66 11.65
CA GLY A 157 -31.22 -33.25 12.80
C GLY A 157 -31.42 -34.74 12.64
N CYS A 158 -31.77 -35.22 11.44
CA CYS A 158 -31.87 -36.64 11.13
C CYS A 158 -30.52 -37.34 11.28
N PHE A 159 -29.45 -36.75 10.72
CA PHE A 159 -28.09 -37.26 10.86
C PHE A 159 -27.64 -37.28 12.34
N ALA A 160 -27.81 -36.18 13.07
CA ALA A 160 -27.34 -36.05 14.45
C ALA A 160 -27.98 -37.06 15.42
N ARG A 161 -29.21 -37.51 15.14
CA ARG A 161 -29.89 -38.55 15.93
C ARG A 161 -29.38 -39.97 15.66
N LYS A 162 -28.76 -40.21 14.49
CA LYS A 162 -28.26 -41.52 14.06
C LYS A 162 -26.73 -41.65 14.19
N ALA A 163 -26.01 -40.55 14.14
CA ALA A 163 -24.55 -40.54 14.13
C ALA A 163 -23.95 -40.81 15.50
N THR A 164 -22.81 -41.51 15.53
CA THR A 164 -21.97 -41.60 16.71
C THR A 164 -21.38 -40.23 17.08
N ILE A 165 -20.89 -40.08 18.33
CA ILE A 165 -20.22 -38.84 18.77
C ILE A 165 -19.02 -38.52 17.87
N LEU A 166 -18.28 -39.56 17.45
CA LEU A 166 -17.11 -39.43 16.61
C LEU A 166 -17.49 -38.91 15.21
N GLU A 167 -18.52 -39.47 14.60
CA GLU A 167 -19.03 -39.03 13.30
C GLU A 167 -19.59 -37.62 13.35
N LEU A 168 -20.35 -37.29 14.40
CA LEU A 168 -20.89 -35.95 14.59
C LEU A 168 -19.78 -34.90 14.75
N LYS A 169 -18.71 -35.22 15.48
CA LYS A 169 -17.52 -34.36 15.61
C LYS A 169 -16.92 -34.02 14.25
N TRP A 170 -16.71 -35.02 13.40
CA TRP A 170 -16.08 -34.83 12.10
C TRP A 170 -17.03 -34.20 11.07
N PHE A 171 -18.31 -34.54 11.11
CA PHE A 171 -19.35 -33.90 10.31
C PHE A 171 -19.39 -32.38 10.53
N VAL A 172 -19.37 -31.92 11.79
CA VAL A 172 -19.36 -30.49 12.11
C VAL A 172 -18.13 -29.78 11.55
N ARG A 173 -16.95 -30.43 11.58
CA ARG A 173 -15.72 -29.88 10.99
C ARG A 173 -15.81 -29.79 9.46
N ILE A 174 -16.35 -30.81 8.81
CA ILE A 174 -16.55 -30.85 7.35
C ILE A 174 -17.54 -29.77 6.91
N VAL A 175 -18.70 -29.68 7.56
CA VAL A 175 -19.79 -28.80 7.13
C VAL A 175 -19.56 -27.34 7.54
N SER A 176 -19.33 -27.08 8.83
CA SER A 176 -19.35 -25.71 9.34
C SER A 176 -18.02 -25.00 9.23
N ARG A 177 -16.91 -25.74 9.31
CA ARG A 177 -15.56 -25.15 9.27
C ARG A 177 -14.92 -25.27 7.90
N ARG A 178 -15.27 -26.32 7.14
CA ARG A 178 -14.51 -26.79 5.97
C ARG A 178 -13.01 -26.85 6.25
N ASP A 179 -12.65 -27.14 7.51
CA ASP A 179 -11.29 -27.30 7.99
C ASP A 179 -11.30 -28.36 9.10
N LEU A 180 -10.50 -29.40 8.88
CA LEU A 180 -10.37 -30.52 9.79
C LEU A 180 -9.33 -30.26 10.90
N SER A 181 -8.46 -29.26 10.71
CA SER A 181 -7.35 -28.91 11.59
C SER A 181 -6.44 -30.09 11.92
N LEU A 182 -6.16 -30.95 10.93
CA LEU A 182 -5.30 -32.15 11.10
C LEU A 182 -3.80 -31.82 11.29
N GLY A 183 -3.40 -30.57 11.04
CA GLY A 183 -1.99 -30.16 11.04
C GLY A 183 -1.18 -30.74 9.87
N VAL A 184 -1.84 -31.16 8.80
CA VAL A 184 -1.22 -31.66 7.56
C VAL A 184 -1.57 -30.71 6.42
N LYS A 185 -0.58 -30.30 5.63
CA LYS A 185 -0.79 -29.41 4.47
C LYS A 185 -1.41 -30.20 3.31
N VAL A 186 -2.23 -29.53 2.49
CA VAL A 186 -2.84 -30.08 1.27
C VAL A 186 -1.81 -30.75 0.37
N ARG A 187 -0.67 -30.08 0.10
CA ARG A 187 0.45 -30.64 -0.68
C ARG A 187 0.93 -31.99 -0.16
N THR A 188 0.99 -32.16 1.17
CA THR A 188 1.41 -33.42 1.78
C THR A 188 0.36 -34.51 1.60
N ILE A 189 -0.93 -34.20 1.73
CA ILE A 189 -2.03 -35.16 1.51
C ILE A 189 -2.04 -35.61 0.04
N LEU A 190 -1.93 -34.67 -0.90
CA LEU A 190 -1.84 -34.98 -2.33
C LEU A 190 -0.60 -35.81 -2.67
N GLY A 191 0.55 -35.49 -2.07
CA GLY A 191 1.76 -36.31 -2.20
C GLY A 191 1.70 -37.67 -1.52
N CYS A 192 0.70 -37.95 -0.66
CA CYS A 192 0.40 -39.30 -0.20
C CYS A 192 -0.43 -40.08 -1.22
N LEU A 193 -1.19 -39.39 -2.07
CA LEU A 193 -2.04 -39.97 -3.10
C LEU A 193 -1.25 -40.32 -4.34
N HIS A 194 -0.50 -39.38 -4.90
CA HIS A 194 0.28 -39.56 -6.12
C HIS A 194 1.45 -38.56 -6.19
N PRO A 195 2.65 -38.93 -6.68
CA PRO A 195 3.79 -38.01 -6.82
C PRO A 195 3.49 -36.75 -7.67
N ALA A 196 2.71 -36.91 -8.74
CA ALA A 196 2.28 -35.81 -9.63
C ALA A 196 1.07 -35.00 -9.11
N ALA A 197 0.32 -35.49 -8.10
CA ALA A 197 -0.88 -34.77 -7.65
C ALA A 197 -0.62 -33.33 -7.16
N PRO A 198 0.52 -33.01 -6.48
CA PRO A 198 0.84 -31.64 -6.13
C PRO A 198 1.08 -30.69 -7.30
N SER A 199 1.70 -31.13 -8.41
CA SER A 199 1.94 -30.27 -9.58
C SER A 199 0.64 -30.01 -10.32
N ILE A 200 -0.13 -31.06 -10.60
CA ILE A 200 -1.47 -30.98 -11.20
C ILE A 200 -2.39 -30.07 -10.38
N TRP A 201 -2.38 -30.19 -9.05
CA TRP A 201 -3.17 -29.32 -8.19
C TRP A 201 -2.84 -27.83 -8.35
N ASN A 202 -1.58 -27.49 -8.62
CA ASN A 202 -1.19 -26.10 -8.85
C ASN A 202 -1.81 -25.53 -10.13
N VAL A 203 -2.19 -26.37 -11.11
CA VAL A 203 -2.81 -25.93 -12.37
C VAL A 203 -4.30 -26.20 -12.51
N THR A 204 -4.91 -27.02 -11.63
CA THR A 204 -6.35 -27.36 -11.73
C THR A 204 -7.24 -26.89 -10.58
N GLN A 205 -6.71 -26.73 -9.37
CA GLN A 205 -7.46 -26.34 -8.15
C GLN A 205 -8.78 -27.11 -7.89
N ASP A 206 -8.95 -28.27 -8.52
CA ASP A 206 -10.13 -29.13 -8.43
C ASP A 206 -9.68 -30.57 -8.14
N LEU A 207 -10.13 -31.10 -6.99
CA LEU A 207 -9.74 -32.43 -6.54
C LEU A 207 -10.23 -33.54 -7.47
N CYS A 208 -11.36 -33.35 -8.15
CA CYS A 208 -11.90 -34.32 -9.11
C CYS A 208 -10.98 -34.35 -10.34
N VAL A 209 -10.63 -33.19 -10.89
CA VAL A 209 -9.72 -33.10 -12.04
C VAL A 209 -8.33 -33.64 -11.70
N VAL A 210 -7.80 -33.37 -10.49
CA VAL A 210 -6.56 -34.00 -10.01
C VAL A 210 -6.68 -35.53 -10.05
N CYS A 211 -7.71 -36.09 -9.44
CA CYS A 211 -7.96 -37.53 -9.42
C CYS A 211 -8.14 -38.13 -10.82
N GLN A 212 -8.72 -37.38 -11.74
CA GLN A 212 -8.89 -37.79 -13.14
C GLN A 212 -7.56 -37.84 -13.87
N ARG A 213 -6.73 -36.80 -13.77
CA ARG A 213 -5.43 -36.75 -14.47
C ARG A 213 -4.44 -37.77 -13.93
N ILE A 214 -4.33 -37.91 -12.60
CA ILE A 214 -3.40 -38.90 -12.01
C ILE A 214 -3.75 -40.33 -12.39
N ALA A 215 -5.01 -40.64 -12.71
CA ALA A 215 -5.42 -41.98 -13.10
C ALA A 215 -4.63 -42.50 -14.31
N TYR A 216 -4.16 -41.61 -15.18
CA TYR A 216 -3.41 -41.93 -16.40
C TYR A 216 -1.89 -41.81 -16.25
N ILE A 217 -1.38 -41.51 -15.05
CA ILE A 217 0.06 -41.34 -14.79
C ILE A 217 0.56 -42.50 -13.95
N ASP A 218 1.70 -43.10 -14.33
CA ASP A 218 2.32 -44.14 -13.52
C ASP A 218 2.95 -43.55 -12.25
N PRO A 219 2.54 -43.98 -11.04
CA PRO A 219 3.10 -43.48 -9.78
C PRO A 219 4.56 -43.89 -9.54
N LYS A 220 5.09 -44.87 -10.29
CA LYS A 220 6.48 -45.35 -10.17
C LYS A 220 7.46 -44.56 -11.03
N LEU A 221 6.96 -43.91 -12.08
CA LEU A 221 7.79 -42.99 -12.84
C LEU A 221 8.00 -41.76 -11.95
N ALA A 222 9.26 -41.50 -11.57
CA ALA A 222 9.61 -40.18 -11.08
C ALA A 222 9.16 -39.20 -12.17
N PRO A 223 8.47 -38.08 -11.85
CA PRO A 223 8.34 -37.02 -12.83
C PRO A 223 9.79 -36.62 -13.18
N PRO A 224 10.30 -36.93 -14.39
CA PRO A 224 11.54 -36.36 -14.87
C PRO A 224 11.44 -34.84 -14.73
N ASP A 225 12.57 -34.18 -14.52
CA ASP A 225 12.63 -32.71 -14.54
C ASP A 225 12.08 -32.13 -15.89
N ASP A 226 11.98 -32.98 -16.93
CA ASP A 226 11.38 -32.72 -18.25
C ASP A 226 9.92 -33.19 -18.45
N PHE A 227 9.20 -33.72 -17.44
CA PHE A 227 7.75 -34.09 -17.56
C PHE A 227 6.80 -32.89 -17.64
N HIS A 228 7.29 -31.72 -18.03
CA HIS A 228 6.51 -30.52 -18.30
C HIS A 228 5.60 -30.63 -19.54
N CYS A 229 5.41 -31.83 -20.11
CA CYS A 229 4.63 -32.08 -21.31
C CYS A 229 3.19 -32.57 -21.02
N ASN A 230 2.22 -31.83 -21.57
CA ASN A 230 0.76 -32.05 -21.64
C ASN A 230 -0.12 -32.08 -20.37
N TYR A 231 0.32 -32.60 -19.21
CA TYR A 231 -0.60 -32.80 -18.07
C TYR A 231 -0.51 -31.75 -16.94
N ASP A 232 0.57 -30.97 -16.92
CA ASP A 232 0.88 -29.96 -15.89
C ASP A 232 0.79 -28.52 -16.43
N SER A 233 0.14 -28.33 -17.58
CA SER A 233 -0.10 -27.01 -18.18
C SER A 233 -1.40 -26.37 -17.67
N VAL A 234 -1.44 -25.04 -17.74
CA VAL A 234 -2.64 -24.25 -17.49
C VAL A 234 -3.62 -24.47 -18.66
N GLU A 235 -4.88 -24.73 -18.34
CA GLU A 235 -5.94 -24.96 -19.34
C GLU A 235 -7.03 -23.89 -19.27
N LEU A 236 -7.69 -23.65 -20.40
CA LEU A 236 -8.82 -22.73 -20.47
C LEU A 236 -9.95 -23.21 -19.55
N PHE A 237 -10.61 -22.24 -18.91
CA PHE A 237 -11.63 -22.44 -17.88
C PHE A 237 -11.29 -23.34 -16.70
N THR A 238 -10.00 -23.57 -16.44
CA THR A 238 -9.52 -24.32 -15.29
C THR A 238 -8.70 -23.41 -14.37
N ALA A 239 -9.10 -23.30 -13.11
CA ALA A 239 -8.43 -22.42 -12.16
C ALA A 239 -7.06 -22.94 -11.75
N PHE A 240 -6.05 -22.08 -11.72
CA PHE A 240 -4.72 -22.43 -11.24
C PHE A 240 -4.35 -21.63 -9.98
N LYS A 241 -3.24 -21.99 -9.35
CA LYS A 241 -2.61 -21.20 -8.28
C LYS A 241 -1.77 -20.11 -8.91
N PRO A 242 -2.09 -18.81 -8.68
CA PRO A 242 -1.23 -17.76 -9.18
C PRO A 242 0.18 -17.86 -8.61
N MET A 243 1.17 -17.45 -9.39
CA MET A 243 2.53 -17.21 -8.97
C MET A 243 2.57 -16.14 -7.88
N LEU A 244 3.47 -16.31 -6.91
CA LEU A 244 3.54 -15.47 -5.71
C LEU A 244 4.89 -14.78 -5.61
N CYS A 245 4.91 -13.57 -5.07
CA CYS A 245 6.16 -12.88 -4.79
C CYS A 245 6.80 -13.34 -3.47
N SER A 246 8.11 -13.51 -3.48
CA SER A 246 8.97 -13.49 -2.30
C SER A 246 9.02 -12.09 -1.69
N ARG A 247 9.18 -12.00 -0.37
CA ARG A 247 9.34 -10.69 0.30
C ARG A 247 10.80 -10.27 0.17
N ALA A 248 11.03 -9.01 -0.19
CA ALA A 248 12.31 -8.34 0.00
C ALA A 248 12.12 -7.19 1.00
N ASN A 249 13.14 -6.91 1.80
CA ASN A 249 13.16 -5.84 2.81
C ASN A 249 13.92 -4.60 2.33
N SER A 250 14.67 -4.71 1.23
CA SER A 250 15.37 -3.60 0.61
C SER A 250 15.51 -3.83 -0.89
N VAL A 251 15.88 -2.77 -1.61
CA VAL A 251 16.26 -2.87 -3.02
C VAL A 251 17.56 -3.67 -3.18
N ASP A 252 18.50 -3.53 -2.25
CA ASP A 252 19.74 -4.32 -2.21
C ASP A 252 19.43 -5.83 -2.18
N GLU A 253 18.52 -6.25 -1.32
CA GLU A 253 18.13 -7.66 -1.20
C GLU A 253 17.56 -8.21 -2.52
N ILE A 254 16.79 -7.41 -3.27
CA ILE A 254 16.29 -7.80 -4.60
C ILE A 254 17.46 -8.00 -5.56
N CYS A 255 18.36 -7.02 -5.66
CA CYS A 255 19.50 -7.08 -6.59
C CYS A 255 20.45 -8.24 -6.25
N THR A 256 20.78 -8.42 -4.97
CA THR A 256 21.66 -9.50 -4.50
C THR A 256 21.02 -10.87 -4.71
N THR A 257 19.73 -11.04 -4.37
CA THR A 257 19.04 -12.32 -4.56
C THR A 257 18.92 -12.67 -6.03
N TYR A 258 18.57 -11.71 -6.89
CA TYR A 258 18.55 -11.90 -8.34
C TYR A 258 19.92 -12.35 -8.86
N GLN A 259 21.00 -11.68 -8.45
CA GLN A 259 22.35 -12.03 -8.88
C GLN A 259 22.78 -13.41 -8.39
N GLN A 260 22.39 -13.81 -7.18
CA GLN A 260 22.71 -15.12 -6.59
C GLN A 260 21.90 -16.27 -7.19
N GLU A 261 20.59 -16.08 -7.36
CA GLU A 261 19.70 -17.13 -7.88
C GLU A 261 19.90 -17.38 -9.38
N PHE A 262 20.30 -16.36 -10.13
CA PHE A 262 20.40 -16.41 -11.60
C PHE A 262 21.83 -16.17 -12.13
N SER A 263 22.85 -16.32 -11.28
CA SER A 263 24.25 -16.29 -11.73
C SER A 263 24.53 -17.42 -12.72
N GLY A 264 24.89 -17.07 -13.95
CA GLY A 264 25.18 -18.03 -15.03
C GLY A 264 24.06 -18.20 -16.07
N SER A 265 22.88 -17.60 -15.84
CA SER A 265 21.83 -17.45 -16.86
C SER A 265 22.05 -16.18 -17.70
N ILE A 266 21.41 -16.09 -18.86
CA ILE A 266 21.38 -14.86 -19.66
C ILE A 266 20.72 -13.76 -18.82
N ASP A 267 21.44 -12.69 -18.51
CA ASP A 267 20.94 -11.56 -17.72
C ASP A 267 19.98 -10.71 -18.55
N ASN A 268 18.72 -11.14 -18.60
CA ASN A 268 17.63 -10.40 -19.25
C ASN A 268 17.13 -9.20 -18.41
N GLY A 269 17.66 -9.01 -17.20
CA GLY A 269 17.29 -7.95 -16.27
C GLY A 269 16.02 -8.22 -15.45
N LEU A 270 15.60 -7.20 -14.72
CA LEU A 270 14.38 -7.20 -13.90
C LEU A 270 13.31 -6.31 -14.54
N CYS A 271 12.08 -6.81 -14.65
CA CYS A 271 10.91 -5.97 -14.83
C CYS A 271 10.41 -5.50 -13.46
N VAL A 272 10.06 -4.23 -13.37
CA VAL A 272 9.64 -3.56 -12.15
C VAL A 272 8.25 -3.00 -12.39
N GLU A 273 7.29 -3.34 -11.54
CA GLU A 273 5.87 -3.01 -11.68
C GLU A 273 5.29 -2.42 -10.40
N VAL A 274 4.25 -1.60 -10.55
CA VAL A 274 3.48 -1.08 -9.42
C VAL A 274 2.81 -2.25 -8.69
N LYS A 275 2.91 -2.27 -7.36
CA LYS A 275 2.11 -3.18 -6.55
C LYS A 275 0.75 -2.56 -6.24
N TYR A 276 -0.29 -3.05 -6.92
CA TYR A 276 -1.66 -2.63 -6.68
C TYR A 276 -2.30 -3.31 -5.45
N ASP A 277 -3.09 -2.56 -4.68
CA ASP A 277 -3.79 -3.02 -3.47
C ASP A 277 -5.27 -3.38 -3.76
N GLY A 278 -5.48 -4.50 -4.46
CA GLY A 278 -6.81 -4.97 -4.86
C GLY A 278 -7.14 -6.40 -4.45
N GLU A 279 -7.89 -7.08 -5.30
CA GLU A 279 -8.11 -8.53 -5.23
C GLU A 279 -7.55 -9.19 -6.50
N ARG A 280 -6.53 -10.03 -6.34
CA ARG A 280 -6.00 -10.89 -7.41
C ARG A 280 -7.09 -11.73 -8.07
N VAL A 281 -7.26 -11.56 -9.38
CA VAL A 281 -8.25 -12.24 -10.22
C VAL A 281 -7.59 -12.83 -11.47
N GLN A 282 -7.92 -14.08 -11.75
CA GLN A 282 -7.62 -14.77 -13.01
C GLN A 282 -8.85 -14.67 -13.90
N LEU A 283 -8.70 -14.14 -15.12
CA LEU A 283 -9.76 -14.02 -16.11
C LEU A 283 -9.50 -15.01 -17.25
N HIS A 284 -10.45 -15.88 -17.54
CA HIS A 284 -10.41 -16.76 -18.70
C HIS A 284 -11.53 -16.36 -19.65
N LYS A 285 -11.21 -16.19 -20.93
CA LYS A 285 -12.13 -15.84 -22.00
C LYS A 285 -12.10 -16.94 -23.07
N SER A 286 -13.27 -17.34 -23.57
CA SER A 286 -13.42 -18.10 -24.81
C SER A 286 -14.60 -17.58 -25.60
N GLY A 287 -14.33 -16.91 -26.73
CA GLY A 287 -15.35 -16.20 -27.51
C GLY A 287 -16.11 -15.19 -26.66
N ILE A 288 -17.40 -15.48 -26.42
CA ILE A 288 -18.31 -14.65 -25.60
C ILE A 288 -18.38 -15.08 -24.13
N ASN A 289 -17.77 -16.21 -23.76
CA ASN A 289 -17.84 -16.78 -22.42
C ASN A 289 -16.65 -16.32 -21.58
N TYR A 290 -16.93 -15.95 -20.33
CA TYR A 290 -15.93 -15.45 -19.40
C TYR A 290 -16.07 -16.15 -18.05
N ARG A 291 -14.92 -16.39 -17.42
CA ARG A 291 -14.85 -16.97 -16.07
C ARG A 291 -13.78 -16.27 -15.25
N PHE A 292 -14.07 -16.09 -13.97
CA PHE A 292 -13.21 -15.32 -13.07
C PHE A 292 -12.91 -16.13 -11.81
N TRP A 293 -11.63 -16.26 -11.46
CA TRP A 293 -11.23 -16.93 -10.22
C TRP A 293 -10.38 -16.03 -9.32
N SER A 294 -10.66 -16.12 -8.03
CA SER A 294 -9.80 -15.55 -7.00
C SER A 294 -8.45 -16.25 -6.92
N ARG A 295 -7.51 -15.62 -6.22
CA ARG A 295 -6.24 -16.24 -5.78
C ARG A 295 -6.38 -17.63 -5.13
N SER A 296 -7.51 -17.90 -4.48
CA SER A 296 -7.76 -19.16 -3.77
C SER A 296 -8.45 -20.24 -4.62
N GLY A 297 -8.69 -19.97 -5.91
CA GLY A 297 -9.44 -20.86 -6.80
C GLY A 297 -10.93 -20.90 -6.48
N ARG A 298 -11.49 -19.83 -5.88
CA ARG A 298 -12.94 -19.63 -5.78
C ARG A 298 -13.42 -18.86 -7.00
N GLU A 299 -14.49 -19.33 -7.61
CA GLU A 299 -15.08 -18.72 -8.78
C GLU A 299 -15.95 -17.51 -8.43
N TRP A 300 -15.82 -16.42 -9.19
CA TRP A 300 -16.53 -15.14 -9.05
C TRP A 300 -17.25 -14.72 -10.33
N SER A 301 -17.42 -15.64 -11.28
CA SER A 301 -18.02 -15.36 -12.59
C SER A 301 -19.43 -14.77 -12.50
N SER A 302 -20.23 -15.18 -11.51
CA SER A 302 -21.58 -14.62 -11.28
C SER A 302 -21.59 -13.13 -10.93
N SER A 303 -20.50 -12.62 -10.34
CA SER A 303 -20.36 -11.22 -9.91
C SER A 303 -19.89 -10.31 -11.04
N TYR A 304 -18.91 -10.78 -11.82
CA TYR A 304 -18.33 -10.00 -12.91
C TYR A 304 -19.08 -10.15 -14.24
N GLY A 305 -19.75 -11.29 -14.45
CA GLY A 305 -20.55 -11.63 -15.64
C GLY A 305 -19.95 -12.83 -16.38
N GLU A 306 -20.79 -13.82 -16.72
CA GLU A 306 -20.36 -15.06 -17.39
C GLU A 306 -20.34 -14.95 -18.92
N ARG A 307 -21.07 -13.97 -19.47
CA ARG A 307 -21.20 -13.77 -20.91
C ARG A 307 -21.02 -12.30 -21.29
N GLY A 308 -20.34 -12.08 -22.40
CA GLY A 308 -20.10 -10.75 -22.95
C GLY A 308 -21.31 -10.09 -23.62
N ASP A 309 -22.25 -10.89 -24.12
CA ASP A 309 -23.51 -10.45 -24.74
C ASP A 309 -24.62 -10.14 -23.72
N SER A 310 -24.36 -10.35 -22.43
CA SER A 310 -25.33 -10.17 -21.36
C SER A 310 -25.03 -8.92 -20.56
N SER A 311 -26.04 -8.11 -20.26
CA SER A 311 -25.91 -6.99 -19.29
C SER A 311 -25.82 -7.45 -17.83
N LYS A 312 -25.75 -8.76 -17.58
CA LYS A 312 -25.60 -9.34 -16.24
C LYS A 312 -24.14 -9.33 -15.79
N GLY A 313 -23.92 -8.86 -14.57
CA GLY A 313 -22.60 -8.76 -13.95
C GLY A 313 -22.02 -7.35 -14.05
N SER A 314 -21.01 -7.10 -13.23
CA SER A 314 -20.46 -5.76 -13.06
C SER A 314 -19.44 -5.34 -14.12
N LEU A 315 -18.83 -6.27 -14.87
CA LEU A 315 -17.64 -5.99 -15.69
C LEU A 315 -17.71 -6.54 -17.12
N THR A 316 -18.10 -7.80 -17.30
CA THR A 316 -17.87 -8.56 -18.54
C THR A 316 -18.46 -7.93 -19.79
N TYR A 317 -19.69 -7.41 -19.73
CA TYR A 317 -20.32 -6.75 -20.88
C TYR A 317 -19.55 -5.51 -21.37
N ARG A 318 -18.87 -4.82 -20.45
CA ARG A 318 -18.02 -3.65 -20.76
C ARG A 318 -16.69 -4.06 -21.36
N LEU A 319 -16.18 -5.23 -20.97
CA LEU A 319 -14.97 -5.81 -21.57
C LEU A 319 -15.22 -6.37 -22.96
N HIS A 320 -16.42 -6.88 -23.19
CA HIS A 320 -16.77 -7.56 -24.43
C HIS A 320 -17.30 -6.63 -25.53
N ALA A 321 -17.67 -5.39 -25.18
CA ALA A 321 -18.18 -4.41 -26.13
C ALA A 321 -17.29 -4.36 -27.40
N ASN A 322 -17.90 -4.62 -28.55
CA ASN A 322 -17.21 -4.93 -29.80
C ASN A 322 -16.15 -3.89 -30.15
N GLY A 323 -14.88 -4.30 -30.13
CA GLY A 323 -13.74 -3.52 -30.59
C GLY A 323 -13.07 -2.60 -29.55
N THR A 324 -13.53 -2.59 -28.29
CA THR A 324 -13.03 -1.60 -27.32
C THR A 324 -11.98 -2.11 -26.33
N THR A 325 -11.82 -3.42 -26.16
CA THR A 325 -10.89 -3.98 -25.14
C THR A 325 -10.14 -5.21 -25.62
N PHE A 326 -10.80 -6.14 -26.32
CA PHE A 326 -10.13 -7.26 -26.98
C PHE A 326 -10.08 -7.02 -28.48
N ALA A 327 -8.91 -7.24 -29.09
CA ALA A 327 -8.78 -7.23 -30.55
C ALA A 327 -9.64 -8.36 -31.17
N SER A 328 -10.11 -8.15 -32.41
CA SER A 328 -11.05 -9.05 -33.09
C SER A 328 -10.55 -10.49 -33.24
N HIS A 329 -9.23 -10.68 -33.34
CA HIS A 329 -8.60 -12.01 -33.46
C HIS A 329 -8.42 -12.73 -32.11
N VAL A 330 -8.65 -12.07 -30.97
CA VAL A 330 -8.50 -12.68 -29.64
C VAL A 330 -9.76 -13.45 -29.27
N VAL A 331 -9.77 -14.75 -29.59
CA VAL A 331 -10.88 -15.65 -29.28
C VAL A 331 -10.75 -16.18 -27.86
N ASP A 332 -9.61 -16.76 -27.54
CA ASP A 332 -9.34 -17.40 -26.24
C ASP A 332 -8.17 -16.74 -25.53
N CYS A 333 -8.31 -16.42 -24.24
CA CYS A 333 -7.18 -15.97 -23.44
C CYS A 333 -7.31 -16.27 -21.94
N ILE A 334 -6.16 -16.30 -21.25
CA ILE A 334 -6.07 -16.34 -19.79
C ILE A 334 -5.21 -15.16 -19.33
N LEU A 335 -5.81 -14.28 -18.54
CA LEU A 335 -5.17 -13.09 -17.97
C LEU A 335 -5.03 -13.24 -16.47
N ASP A 336 -3.90 -12.80 -15.92
CA ASP A 336 -3.68 -12.67 -14.49
C ASP A 336 -3.53 -11.19 -14.13
N GLY A 337 -4.33 -10.76 -13.16
CA GLY A 337 -4.49 -9.34 -12.87
C GLY A 337 -4.97 -9.05 -11.45
N GLU A 338 -5.04 -7.77 -11.10
CA GLU A 338 -5.58 -7.28 -9.84
C GLU A 338 -6.87 -6.50 -10.11
N MET A 339 -7.96 -6.88 -9.46
CA MET A 339 -9.21 -6.14 -9.52
C MET A 339 -9.21 -5.00 -8.50
N LEU A 340 -9.49 -3.78 -8.96
CA LEU A 340 -9.59 -2.57 -8.14
C LEU A 340 -10.98 -1.95 -8.27
N ALA A 341 -11.34 -1.15 -7.26
CA ALA A 341 -12.45 -0.22 -7.37
C ALA A 341 -11.92 1.09 -7.97
N PHE A 342 -12.63 1.64 -8.94
CA PHE A 342 -12.28 2.88 -9.62
C PHE A 342 -13.42 3.87 -9.49
N ASP A 343 -13.15 5.05 -8.94
CA ASP A 343 -14.11 6.13 -8.84
C ASP A 343 -14.05 7.02 -10.09
N GLY A 344 -15.11 6.97 -10.90
CA GLY A 344 -15.20 7.73 -12.14
C GLY A 344 -15.34 9.24 -11.95
N LEU A 345 -15.68 9.72 -10.75
CA LEU A 345 -15.77 11.16 -10.47
C LEU A 345 -14.40 11.76 -10.15
N THR A 346 -13.61 11.07 -9.34
CA THR A 346 -12.29 11.53 -8.91
C THR A 346 -11.15 11.04 -9.81
N ASN A 347 -11.46 10.14 -10.76
CA ASN A 347 -10.50 9.50 -11.65
C ASN A 347 -9.36 8.79 -10.89
N ARG A 348 -9.68 8.18 -9.74
CA ARG A 348 -8.73 7.56 -8.82
C ARG A 348 -9.15 6.14 -8.45
N PHE A 349 -8.17 5.29 -8.22
CA PHE A 349 -8.40 3.99 -7.61
C PHE A 349 -8.77 4.15 -6.15
N VAL A 350 -9.79 3.41 -5.74
CA VAL A 350 -10.23 3.37 -4.36
C VAL A 350 -9.51 2.22 -3.66
N THR A 351 -8.82 2.55 -2.57
CA THR A 351 -8.07 1.55 -1.79
C THR A 351 -9.02 0.60 -1.07
N LYS A 352 -8.58 -0.65 -0.90
CA LYS A 352 -9.34 -1.68 -0.18
C LYS A 352 -9.67 -1.31 1.27
N ALA A 353 -8.84 -0.45 1.86
CA ALA A 353 -8.99 0.09 3.22
C ALA A 353 -10.33 0.79 3.48
N THR A 354 -10.97 1.30 2.42
CA THR A 354 -12.24 2.04 2.51
C THR A 354 -13.47 1.15 2.71
N GLY A 355 -13.31 -0.18 2.73
CA GLY A 355 -14.40 -1.14 2.93
C GLY A 355 -15.20 -1.50 1.67
N ASN A 356 -14.74 -1.07 0.49
CA ASN A 356 -15.38 -1.40 -0.78
C ASN A 356 -15.08 -2.85 -1.20
N ASP A 357 -16.12 -3.68 -1.32
CA ASP A 357 -16.01 -5.05 -1.85
C ASP A 357 -16.15 -5.02 -3.38
N VAL A 358 -15.00 -5.09 -4.08
CA VAL A 358 -14.92 -5.09 -5.56
C VAL A 358 -15.74 -6.19 -6.25
N LYS A 359 -16.26 -7.18 -5.50
CA LYS A 359 -17.15 -8.23 -6.00
C LYS A 359 -18.59 -7.76 -6.14
N ARG A 360 -18.99 -6.71 -5.41
CA ARG A 360 -20.38 -6.20 -5.35
C ARG A 360 -20.53 -4.82 -6.01
N VAL A 361 -19.42 -4.15 -6.27
CA VAL A 361 -19.40 -2.84 -6.94
C VAL A 361 -20.15 -2.91 -8.27
N GLY A 362 -21.17 -2.07 -8.43
CA GLY A 362 -21.97 -1.95 -9.66
C GLY A 362 -23.07 -3.00 -9.87
N VAL A 363 -23.26 -3.96 -8.95
CA VAL A 363 -24.34 -4.96 -9.04
C VAL A 363 -25.69 -4.40 -8.57
N ASP A 364 -25.69 -3.59 -7.50
CA ASP A 364 -26.89 -2.95 -6.93
C ASP A 364 -26.78 -1.41 -6.99
N ARG A 365 -27.16 -0.81 -8.12
CA ARG A 365 -27.15 0.66 -8.29
C ARG A 365 -28.05 1.42 -7.31
N GLN A 366 -29.00 0.74 -6.66
CA GLN A 366 -29.95 1.36 -5.73
C GLN A 366 -29.44 1.45 -4.27
N SER A 367 -28.46 0.64 -3.85
CA SER A 367 -27.97 0.62 -2.47
C SER A 367 -26.71 1.45 -2.23
N ASP A 368 -26.00 1.88 -3.28
CA ASP A 368 -24.65 2.48 -3.17
C ASP A 368 -24.65 4.02 -3.02
N GLY A 369 -25.78 4.61 -2.66
CA GLY A 369 -25.86 6.04 -2.25
C GLY A 369 -25.35 7.04 -3.30
N GLY A 370 -25.42 6.70 -4.60
CA GLY A 370 -24.98 7.59 -5.68
C GLY A 370 -23.46 7.62 -5.95
N LYS A 371 -22.67 6.69 -5.41
CA LYS A 371 -21.22 6.62 -5.71
C LYS A 371 -20.97 5.97 -7.07
N ASN A 372 -20.30 6.68 -7.98
CA ASN A 372 -19.93 6.21 -9.33
C ASN A 372 -18.65 5.33 -9.32
N VAL A 373 -18.64 4.29 -8.49
CA VAL A 373 -17.51 3.37 -8.37
C VAL A 373 -17.75 2.13 -9.24
N LEU A 374 -16.75 1.76 -10.04
CA LEU A 374 -16.81 0.64 -10.98
C LEU A 374 -15.61 -0.29 -10.76
N PRO A 375 -15.75 -1.61 -11.02
CA PRO A 375 -14.59 -2.48 -11.04
C PRO A 375 -13.72 -2.17 -12.25
N CYS A 376 -12.40 -2.15 -12.03
CA CYS A 376 -11.35 -1.99 -13.02
C CYS A 376 -10.33 -3.13 -12.85
N PHE A 377 -10.03 -3.83 -13.94
CA PHE A 377 -9.13 -4.98 -13.90
C PHE A 377 -7.75 -4.59 -14.42
N ILE A 378 -6.74 -4.64 -13.55
CA ILE A 378 -5.37 -4.36 -13.94
C ILE A 378 -4.65 -5.66 -14.31
N VAL A 379 -4.27 -5.80 -15.57
CA VAL A 379 -3.58 -6.99 -16.07
C VAL A 379 -2.07 -6.80 -16.00
N PHE A 380 -1.35 -7.79 -15.46
CA PHE A 380 0.11 -7.79 -15.43
C PHE A 380 0.73 -9.10 -15.97
N ASP A 381 -0.09 -10.09 -16.37
CA ASP A 381 0.39 -11.30 -17.04
C ASP A 381 -0.67 -11.93 -17.95
N VAL A 382 -0.19 -12.68 -18.96
CA VAL A 382 -1.02 -13.49 -19.88
C VAL A 382 -0.44 -14.90 -19.88
N LEU A 383 -1.30 -15.89 -19.64
CA LEU A 383 -0.89 -17.29 -19.55
C LEU A 383 -1.30 -18.14 -20.76
N TYR A 384 -2.26 -17.66 -21.56
CA TYR A 384 -2.79 -18.39 -22.69
C TYR A 384 -3.39 -17.44 -23.70
N LEU A 385 -3.19 -17.71 -24.99
CA LEU A 385 -3.77 -16.97 -26.10
C LEU A 385 -4.02 -17.91 -27.29
N ASN A 386 -5.27 -17.99 -27.75
CA ASN A 386 -5.68 -18.68 -28.98
C ASN A 386 -5.06 -20.09 -29.19
N GLY A 387 -5.06 -20.93 -28.16
CA GLY A 387 -4.51 -22.29 -28.24
C GLY A 387 -3.06 -22.43 -27.77
N GLN A 388 -2.35 -21.32 -27.56
CA GLN A 388 -0.95 -21.34 -27.12
C GLN A 388 -0.84 -20.95 -25.63
N VAL A 389 -0.14 -21.77 -24.85
CA VAL A 389 0.24 -21.44 -23.47
C VAL A 389 1.45 -20.52 -23.53
N ILE A 390 1.31 -19.33 -22.94
CA ILE A 390 2.35 -18.30 -22.90
C ILE A 390 2.79 -18.18 -21.45
N PHE A 391 4.09 -18.22 -21.17
CA PHE A 391 4.57 -18.22 -19.78
C PHE A 391 5.18 -16.89 -19.32
N CYS A 392 5.15 -15.82 -20.14
CA CYS A 392 5.56 -14.48 -19.71
C CYS A 392 5.15 -13.40 -20.72
N LEU A 393 4.25 -12.50 -20.31
CA LEU A 393 3.85 -11.30 -21.06
C LEU A 393 5.06 -10.41 -21.46
N ILE A 394 6.05 -10.32 -20.58
CA ILE A 394 7.17 -9.38 -20.72
C ILE A 394 8.32 -9.99 -21.54
N PHE A 395 8.45 -11.32 -21.56
CA PHE A 395 9.42 -12.01 -22.41
C PHE A 395 9.12 -11.81 -23.90
N LEU A 396 7.83 -11.83 -24.27
CA LEU A 396 7.35 -11.47 -25.61
C LEU A 396 7.64 -10.01 -25.97
N PHE A 397 7.50 -9.08 -25.02
CA PHE A 397 7.78 -7.67 -25.25
C PHE A 397 9.28 -7.38 -25.49
N LEU A 398 10.17 -8.15 -24.86
CA LEU A 398 11.62 -7.90 -24.88
C LEU A 398 12.40 -8.64 -25.97
N MET A 399 11.87 -9.74 -26.51
CA MET A 399 12.46 -10.50 -27.62
C MET A 399 12.28 -9.82 -29.00
N ASN A 400 11.94 -8.53 -29.02
CA ASN A 400 11.72 -7.78 -30.24
C ASN A 400 13.05 -7.35 -30.89
N ASP A 401 13.76 -8.35 -31.40
CA ASP A 401 14.67 -8.26 -32.56
C ASP A 401 14.06 -9.00 -33.79
N GLY A 402 12.71 -9.03 -33.90
CA GLY A 402 12.06 -9.12 -35.21
C GLY A 402 11.16 -10.30 -35.55
N LEU A 403 10.62 -11.11 -34.62
CA LEU A 403 9.80 -12.29 -35.01
C LEU A 403 8.52 -12.60 -34.21
N CYS A 404 7.99 -11.71 -33.37
CA CYS A 404 6.64 -11.89 -32.79
C CYS A 404 5.82 -10.60 -32.88
N ASP A 405 4.89 -10.62 -33.83
CA ASP A 405 3.84 -9.67 -34.19
C ASP A 405 3.61 -8.45 -33.28
N LEU A 406 3.75 -7.29 -33.91
CA LEU A 406 3.25 -5.96 -33.51
C LEU A 406 1.75 -5.92 -33.09
N GLU A 407 1.04 -7.04 -33.20
CA GLU A 407 -0.40 -7.19 -32.96
C GLU A 407 -0.77 -7.39 -31.47
N PHE A 408 0.12 -7.97 -30.66
CA PHE A 408 -0.10 -8.05 -29.21
C PHE A 408 -0.06 -6.66 -28.55
N LEU A 409 0.83 -5.78 -29.04
CA LEU A 409 0.84 -4.37 -28.64
C LEU A 409 -0.46 -3.65 -29.02
N SER A 410 -1.14 -4.06 -30.11
CA SER A 410 -2.40 -3.46 -30.56
C SER A 410 -3.58 -3.78 -29.63
N MET A 411 -3.67 -5.02 -29.10
CA MET A 411 -4.59 -5.36 -28.00
C MET A 411 -4.33 -4.49 -26.75
N VAL A 412 -3.06 -4.15 -26.53
CA VAL A 412 -2.52 -3.47 -25.34
C VAL A 412 -2.64 -1.93 -25.42
N TYR A 413 -2.50 -1.33 -26.61
CA TYR A 413 -2.47 0.12 -26.81
C TYR A 413 -3.85 0.76 -26.96
N ALA A 414 -4.85 0.03 -27.49
CA ALA A 414 -6.20 0.57 -27.68
C ALA A 414 -6.91 0.94 -26.35
N ALA A 415 -6.45 0.40 -25.22
CA ALA A 415 -6.98 0.70 -23.89
C ALA A 415 -6.50 2.06 -23.32
N ASN A 416 -5.44 2.67 -23.88
CA ASN A 416 -4.88 3.94 -23.40
C ASN A 416 -5.46 5.18 -24.11
N THR A 417 -6.32 5.01 -25.11
CA THR A 417 -7.00 6.12 -25.79
C THR A 417 -8.34 6.45 -25.12
N ALA A 418 -8.24 7.37 -24.15
CA ALA A 418 -9.21 8.42 -23.79
C ALA A 418 -10.66 8.11 -23.33
N THR A 419 -11.18 6.87 -23.27
CA THR A 419 -12.60 6.72 -22.82
C THR A 419 -12.98 5.46 -22.02
N LEU A 420 -12.10 4.49 -21.76
CA LEU A 420 -12.52 3.21 -21.14
C LEU A 420 -11.63 2.75 -19.98
N HIS A 421 -11.97 3.21 -18.77
CA HIS A 421 -11.31 2.85 -17.50
C HIS A 421 -11.67 1.43 -16.97
N HIS A 422 -11.69 0.39 -17.82
CA HIS A 422 -12.25 -0.93 -17.44
C HIS A 422 -11.21 -2.06 -17.38
N ILE A 423 -10.24 -2.07 -18.30
CA ILE A 423 -9.00 -2.85 -18.19
C ILE A 423 -7.84 -1.90 -18.37
N ILE A 424 -6.86 -1.98 -17.47
CA ILE A 424 -5.63 -1.21 -17.52
C ILE A 424 -4.47 -2.19 -17.48
N LEU A 425 -3.41 -1.94 -18.25
CA LEU A 425 -2.19 -2.71 -18.10
C LEU A 425 -1.34 -2.11 -17.00
N THR A 426 -0.69 -2.97 -16.23
CA THR A 426 0.24 -2.52 -15.20
C THR A 426 1.29 -1.58 -15.80
N GLN A 427 1.59 -0.51 -15.07
CA GLN A 427 2.76 0.30 -15.39
C GLN A 427 4.01 -0.48 -15.01
N PHE A 428 4.99 -0.54 -15.93
CA PHE A 428 6.23 -1.27 -15.72
C PHE A 428 7.45 -0.53 -16.25
N THR A 429 8.63 -0.89 -15.74
CA THR A 429 9.94 -0.39 -16.18
C THR A 429 10.94 -1.54 -16.18
N VAL A 430 11.79 -1.63 -17.20
CA VAL A 430 12.79 -2.70 -17.30
C VAL A 430 14.17 -2.20 -16.87
N ALA A 431 14.73 -2.82 -15.84
CA ALA A 431 16.08 -2.57 -15.34
C ALA A 431 17.06 -3.59 -15.94
N LYS A 432 17.53 -3.31 -17.16
CA LYS A 432 18.58 -4.09 -17.86
C LYS A 432 19.97 -3.83 -17.26
N LYS A 433 20.95 -4.66 -17.64
CA LYS A 433 22.37 -4.45 -17.37
C LYS A 433 22.89 -3.34 -18.31
N ASP A 434 23.54 -2.32 -17.77
CA ASP A 434 24.32 -1.36 -18.57
C ASP A 434 25.72 -1.93 -18.81
N ASP A 435 26.29 -1.76 -20.02
CA ASP A 435 27.60 -2.32 -20.43
C ASP A 435 28.83 -1.69 -19.71
N CYS A 436 28.62 -0.91 -18.66
CA CYS A 436 29.67 -0.21 -17.93
C CYS A 436 29.96 -0.89 -16.57
N LEU A 437 31.22 -0.78 -16.11
CA LEU A 437 31.71 -1.14 -14.77
C LEU A 437 30.93 -0.37 -13.68
N GLY A 438 29.73 -0.83 -13.34
CA GLY A 438 28.79 -0.15 -12.44
C GLY A 438 27.34 -0.67 -12.44
N ALA A 439 27.04 -1.70 -13.25
CA ALA A 439 25.67 -2.21 -13.50
C ALA A 439 24.84 -2.57 -12.24
N PHE A 440 25.48 -2.95 -11.12
CA PHE A 440 24.76 -3.20 -9.86
C PHE A 440 24.17 -1.90 -9.26
N PHE A 441 24.96 -0.83 -9.25
CA PHE A 441 24.56 0.47 -8.71
C PHE A 441 23.53 1.18 -9.61
N SER A 442 23.60 1.02 -10.94
CA SER A 442 22.60 1.62 -11.85
C SER A 442 21.23 0.94 -11.71
N ARG A 443 21.19 -0.40 -11.61
CA ARG A 443 19.97 -1.19 -11.38
C ARG A 443 19.31 -0.86 -10.04
N GLN A 444 20.07 -0.83 -8.96
CA GLN A 444 19.59 -0.47 -7.63
C GLN A 444 18.98 0.94 -7.59
N THR A 445 19.66 1.91 -8.22
CA THR A 445 19.17 3.30 -8.27
C THR A 445 17.83 3.40 -9.01
N ARG A 446 17.67 2.67 -10.13
CA ARG A 446 16.42 2.65 -10.91
C ARG A 446 15.26 2.04 -10.14
N ILE A 447 15.47 0.89 -9.49
CA ILE A 447 14.44 0.24 -8.68
C ILE A 447 14.02 1.12 -7.50
N SER A 448 14.99 1.78 -6.84
CA SER A 448 14.72 2.70 -5.73
C SER A 448 13.88 3.89 -6.18
N ARG A 449 14.22 4.52 -7.32
CA ARG A 449 13.44 5.62 -7.89
C ARG A 449 12.00 5.21 -8.21
N CYS A 450 11.80 4.04 -8.83
CA CYS A 450 10.46 3.52 -9.11
C CYS A 450 9.67 3.28 -7.81
N PHE A 451 10.31 2.67 -6.80
CA PHE A 451 9.70 2.43 -5.50
C PHE A 451 9.24 3.73 -4.84
N ASP A 452 10.13 4.71 -4.70
CA ASP A 452 9.84 5.99 -4.06
C ASP A 452 8.73 6.74 -4.81
N THR A 453 8.82 6.80 -6.14
CA THR A 453 7.81 7.46 -6.98
C THR A 453 6.43 6.83 -6.80
N TRP A 454 6.31 5.50 -6.87
CA TRP A 454 5.00 4.85 -6.80
C TRP A 454 4.40 4.89 -5.40
N VAL A 455 5.21 4.74 -4.36
CA VAL A 455 4.76 4.89 -2.97
C VAL A 455 4.26 6.32 -2.72
N GLN A 456 4.96 7.34 -3.23
CA GLN A 456 4.50 8.73 -3.14
C GLN A 456 3.15 8.97 -3.82
N HIS A 457 2.85 8.24 -4.91
CA HIS A 457 1.57 8.29 -5.60
C HIS A 457 0.50 7.36 -4.98
N GLY A 458 0.76 6.80 -3.79
CA GLY A 458 -0.19 5.98 -3.04
C GLY A 458 -0.26 4.51 -3.46
N ALA A 459 0.71 4.00 -4.23
CA ALA A 459 0.82 2.57 -4.48
C ALA A 459 1.19 1.79 -3.21
N GLU A 460 0.82 0.51 -3.15
CA GLU A 460 1.15 -0.36 -2.01
C GLU A 460 2.65 -0.67 -1.90
N GLY A 461 3.38 -0.49 -3.00
CA GLY A 461 4.79 -0.79 -3.14
C GLY A 461 5.15 -1.19 -4.56
N LEU A 462 6.09 -2.11 -4.69
CA LEU A 462 6.70 -2.52 -5.96
C LEU A 462 6.76 -4.04 -6.07
N VAL A 463 6.60 -4.55 -7.29
CA VAL A 463 6.88 -5.94 -7.67
C VAL A 463 8.05 -5.95 -8.63
N ALA A 464 9.10 -6.73 -8.34
CA ALA A 464 10.20 -7.00 -9.25
C ALA A 464 10.07 -8.42 -9.78
N LYS A 465 10.21 -8.61 -11.09
CA LYS A 465 10.08 -9.88 -11.80
C LYS A 465 11.33 -10.15 -12.63
N ALA A 466 11.95 -11.31 -12.46
CA ALA A 466 13.04 -11.79 -13.28
C ALA A 466 12.52 -12.13 -14.68
N LEU A 467 13.21 -11.62 -15.70
CA LEU A 467 12.82 -11.80 -17.10
C LEU A 467 13.34 -13.11 -17.70
N CYS A 468 14.22 -13.80 -17.00
CA CYS A 468 14.75 -15.11 -17.38
C CYS A 468 13.91 -16.29 -16.88
N THR A 469 12.86 -16.05 -16.09
CA THR A 469 12.05 -17.12 -15.48
C THR A 469 10.65 -17.20 -16.07
N PRO A 470 10.14 -18.40 -16.41
CA PRO A 470 8.75 -18.57 -16.80
C PRO A 470 7.80 -18.43 -15.60
N TYR A 471 6.53 -18.15 -15.88
CA TYR A 471 5.47 -18.16 -14.89
C TYR A 471 5.37 -19.53 -14.23
N THR A 472 5.54 -19.57 -12.91
CA THR A 472 5.48 -20.81 -12.12
C THR A 472 4.26 -20.79 -11.20
N PRO A 473 3.21 -21.57 -11.51
CA PRO A 473 2.02 -21.67 -10.66
C PRO A 473 2.39 -22.05 -9.22
N ASN A 474 1.88 -21.30 -8.24
CA ASN A 474 2.22 -21.44 -6.81
C ASN A 474 3.72 -21.23 -6.46
N GLY A 475 4.55 -20.80 -7.40
CA GLY A 475 5.96 -20.46 -7.18
C GLY A 475 6.12 -19.28 -6.22
N ARG A 476 7.22 -19.24 -5.45
CA ARG A 476 7.54 -18.12 -4.54
C ARG A 476 9.05 -17.86 -4.45
N ALA A 477 9.75 -18.64 -3.65
CA ALA A 477 11.22 -18.55 -3.50
C ALA A 477 11.88 -19.26 -4.68
N GLY A 478 12.92 -18.66 -5.27
CA GLY A 478 13.55 -19.16 -6.50
C GLY A 478 12.69 -19.04 -7.77
N ALA A 479 11.48 -18.47 -7.66
CA ALA A 479 10.57 -18.35 -8.81
C ALA A 479 10.79 -17.03 -9.59
N GLY A 480 11.61 -16.11 -9.08
CA GLY A 480 11.96 -14.87 -9.78
C GLY A 480 11.02 -13.69 -9.55
N TRP A 481 10.04 -13.75 -8.64
CA TRP A 481 9.18 -12.60 -8.31
C TRP A 481 9.41 -12.13 -6.87
N TRP A 482 9.67 -10.84 -6.67
CA TRP A 482 9.82 -10.20 -5.36
C TRP A 482 8.83 -9.05 -5.19
N LYS A 483 8.43 -8.80 -3.96
CA LYS A 483 7.65 -7.62 -3.58
C LYS A 483 8.41 -6.81 -2.53
N LEU A 484 8.44 -5.51 -2.74
CA LEU A 484 8.95 -4.51 -1.81
C LEU A 484 7.80 -3.62 -1.38
N LYS A 485 7.73 -3.30 -0.10
CA LYS A 485 6.72 -2.40 0.44
C LYS A 485 7.34 -1.45 1.46
N PRO A 486 6.76 -0.25 1.68
CA PRO A 486 7.27 0.71 2.65
C PRO A 486 7.39 0.13 4.06
N ASP A 487 6.42 -0.68 4.49
CA ASP A 487 6.40 -1.36 5.79
C ASP A 487 7.50 -2.42 5.97
N TYR A 488 8.24 -2.75 4.91
CA TYR A 488 9.38 -3.66 4.98
C TYR A 488 10.72 -2.95 5.04
N VAL A 489 10.76 -1.67 4.68
CA VAL A 489 11.97 -0.85 4.72
C VAL A 489 12.05 -0.22 6.11
N LEU A 490 13.04 -0.65 6.89
CA LEU A 490 13.30 -0.14 8.24
C LEU A 490 13.36 1.40 8.23
N GLY A 491 12.46 2.06 8.95
CA GLY A 491 12.46 3.51 9.16
C GLY A 491 11.42 4.34 8.40
N LEU A 492 10.59 3.74 7.51
CA LEU A 492 9.57 4.47 6.74
C LEU A 492 8.18 4.51 7.40
N CYS A 493 7.86 3.58 8.30
CA CYS A 493 6.61 3.59 9.08
C CYS A 493 6.92 3.70 10.57
N VAL A 494 6.12 4.48 11.31
CA VAL A 494 6.28 4.69 12.75
C VAL A 494 5.75 3.47 13.50
N ASP A 495 6.62 2.82 14.26
CA ASP A 495 6.21 1.77 15.19
C ASP A 495 5.46 2.37 16.38
N LEU A 496 4.37 1.72 16.79
CA LEU A 496 3.49 2.21 17.86
C LEU A 496 3.63 1.32 19.09
N ASP A 497 3.76 1.94 20.26
CA ASP A 497 3.88 1.21 21.52
C ASP A 497 2.49 1.10 22.17
N CYS A 498 1.91 -0.10 22.15
CA CYS A 498 0.53 -0.33 22.58
C CYS A 498 0.46 -1.27 23.80
N LEU A 499 -0.48 -1.03 24.72
CA LEU A 499 -0.68 -1.83 25.93
C LEU A 499 -1.52 -3.07 25.66
N VAL A 500 -1.15 -4.24 26.20
CA VAL A 500 -1.99 -5.45 26.14
C VAL A 500 -3.14 -5.37 27.16
N VAL A 501 -4.37 -5.19 26.70
CA VAL A 501 -5.53 -5.03 27.61
C VAL A 501 -6.46 -6.24 27.61
N GLY A 502 -6.37 -7.09 26.60
CA GLY A 502 -7.24 -8.24 26.46
C GLY A 502 -6.65 -9.37 25.63
N ALA A 503 -7.30 -10.52 25.70
CA ALA A 503 -6.97 -11.69 24.89
C ALA A 503 -8.23 -12.46 24.47
N TYR A 504 -8.07 -13.23 23.40
CA TYR A 504 -9.12 -14.07 22.84
C TYR A 504 -8.79 -15.53 23.08
N ALA A 505 -9.77 -16.29 23.54
CA ALA A 505 -9.60 -17.71 23.77
C ALA A 505 -9.24 -18.41 22.45
N SER A 506 -8.04 -18.98 22.39
CA SER A 506 -7.68 -19.79 21.23
C SER A 506 -8.49 -21.07 21.24
N ALA A 507 -9.06 -21.42 20.10
CA ALA A 507 -9.97 -22.54 20.01
C ALA A 507 -9.28 -23.92 20.03
N SER A 508 -7.95 -23.96 20.30
CA SER A 508 -7.11 -25.16 20.48
C SER A 508 -6.51 -25.31 21.87
N ALA A 509 -6.78 -24.40 22.83
CA ALA A 509 -6.23 -24.50 24.18
C ALA A 509 -7.03 -25.51 25.04
N PRO A 510 -6.38 -26.44 25.77
CA PRO A 510 -7.06 -27.32 26.70
C PRO A 510 -7.72 -26.53 27.84
N ALA A 511 -8.75 -27.12 28.45
CA ALA A 511 -9.62 -26.52 29.47
C ALA A 511 -8.91 -26.11 30.79
N CYS A 512 -7.59 -26.16 30.85
CA CYS A 512 -6.76 -25.80 31.98
C CYS A 512 -5.36 -25.42 31.45
N GLY A 513 -5.12 -24.13 31.21
CA GLY A 513 -3.86 -23.60 30.64
C GLY A 513 -4.12 -22.46 29.66
N THR A 514 -4.28 -21.24 30.19
CA THR A 514 -4.59 -19.97 29.52
C THR A 514 -3.46 -19.51 28.58
N LYS A 515 -3.23 -20.25 27.49
CA LYS A 515 -2.33 -19.83 26.41
C LYS A 515 -3.14 -19.10 25.33
N PHE A 516 -2.85 -17.82 25.15
CA PHE A 516 -3.45 -16.96 24.14
C PHE A 516 -2.46 -16.70 23.00
N SER A 517 -2.98 -16.61 21.78
CA SER A 517 -2.22 -16.27 20.57
C SER A 517 -2.64 -14.95 19.95
N THR A 518 -3.69 -14.33 20.49
CA THR A 518 -4.30 -13.14 19.91
C THR A 518 -4.68 -12.20 21.03
N PHE A 519 -4.19 -10.97 20.93
CA PHE A 519 -4.24 -9.96 21.97
C PHE A 519 -4.98 -8.73 21.45
N LEU A 520 -5.73 -8.09 22.34
CA LEU A 520 -6.34 -6.78 22.14
C LEU A 520 -5.42 -5.75 22.79
N CYS A 521 -5.02 -4.75 22.01
CA CYS A 521 -4.13 -3.69 22.44
C CYS A 521 -4.85 -2.34 22.52
N ALA A 522 -4.40 -1.49 23.44
CA ALA A 522 -4.95 -0.17 23.70
C ALA A 522 -3.86 0.92 23.72
N ILE A 523 -4.30 2.16 23.54
CA ILE A 523 -3.52 3.40 23.61
C ILE A 523 -4.05 4.29 24.74
N SER A 524 -3.24 5.25 25.19
CA SER A 524 -3.62 6.18 26.25
C SER A 524 -4.64 7.22 25.77
N ASP A 525 -5.65 7.50 26.60
CA ASP A 525 -6.65 8.54 26.35
C ASP A 525 -6.19 9.87 26.97
N ASP A 526 -5.45 10.67 26.19
CA ASP A 526 -4.98 12.01 26.58
C ASP A 526 -5.90 13.15 26.06
N GLY A 527 -6.97 12.81 25.34
CA GLY A 527 -7.80 13.75 24.60
C GLY A 527 -9.00 14.33 25.38
N ASN A 528 -8.75 15.28 26.29
CA ASN A 528 -9.51 16.55 26.49
C ASN A 528 -9.01 17.25 27.77
N SER A 529 -7.94 18.01 27.65
CA SER A 529 -7.24 18.70 28.74
C SER A 529 -8.00 19.91 29.32
N ALA A 530 -9.17 20.32 28.80
CA ALA A 530 -9.93 21.44 29.36
C ALA A 530 -10.96 21.01 30.43
N GLU A 531 -11.76 19.97 30.17
CA GLU A 531 -12.72 19.40 31.14
C GLU A 531 -12.06 18.42 32.12
N THR A 532 -11.01 17.71 31.67
CA THR A 532 -10.30 16.75 32.52
C THR A 532 -9.44 17.46 33.56
N GLU A 533 -8.95 18.67 33.28
CA GLU A 533 -8.21 19.49 34.25
C GLU A 533 -9.12 20.08 35.32
N THR A 534 -10.35 20.49 34.96
CA THR A 534 -11.35 20.98 35.94
C THR A 534 -11.92 19.84 36.79
N LYS A 535 -12.09 18.62 36.23
CA LYS A 535 -12.38 17.41 37.02
C LYS A 535 -11.18 16.98 37.88
N ARG A 536 -9.96 16.99 37.35
CA ARG A 536 -8.71 16.69 38.09
C ARG A 536 -8.49 17.67 39.25
N ARG A 537 -8.73 18.98 39.06
CA ARG A 537 -8.64 19.99 40.12
C ARG A 537 -9.77 19.88 41.16
N ARG A 538 -10.98 19.47 40.77
CA ARG A 538 -12.08 19.23 41.72
C ARG A 538 -11.93 17.93 42.53
N LEU A 539 -11.08 17.00 42.11
CA LEU A 539 -10.85 15.69 42.74
C LEU A 539 -9.52 15.59 43.51
N GLN A 540 -8.79 16.70 43.67
CA GLN A 540 -7.53 16.74 44.42
C GLN A 540 -7.66 16.60 45.95
N SER A 541 -8.82 16.19 46.47
CA SER A 541 -9.01 15.95 47.91
C SER A 541 -9.16 14.49 48.31
N ASN A 542 -9.17 13.50 47.41
CA ASN A 542 -8.86 12.08 47.70
C ASN A 542 -8.98 11.17 46.45
N ASN A 543 -7.94 10.34 46.21
CA ASN A 543 -7.83 9.24 45.24
C ASN A 543 -7.73 9.59 43.72
N LEU A 544 -6.57 9.27 43.15
CA LEU A 544 -6.27 9.37 41.70
C LEU A 544 -7.35 8.67 40.86
N SER A 545 -7.97 9.39 39.93
CA SER A 545 -8.81 8.77 38.89
C SER A 545 -7.98 7.76 38.08
N PRO A 546 -8.52 6.57 37.76
CA PRO A 546 -7.78 5.55 37.06
C PRO A 546 -7.39 6.01 35.65
N PRO A 547 -6.23 5.56 35.12
CA PRO A 547 -5.79 5.90 33.77
C PRO A 547 -6.81 5.40 32.73
N SER A 548 -7.21 6.25 31.78
CA SER A 548 -8.18 5.90 30.73
C SER A 548 -7.43 5.39 29.49
N PHE A 549 -7.87 4.26 28.95
CA PHE A 549 -7.30 3.63 27.75
C PHE A 549 -8.36 3.36 26.70
N LEU A 550 -7.98 3.53 25.43
CA LEU A 550 -8.84 3.27 24.28
C LEU A 550 -8.38 2.02 23.56
N THR A 551 -9.26 1.04 23.35
CA THR A 551 -8.96 -0.09 22.45
C THR A 551 -8.61 0.43 21.07
N PHE A 552 -7.57 -0.16 20.49
CA PHE A 552 -6.96 0.36 19.26
C PHE A 552 -6.81 -0.72 18.18
N CYS A 553 -6.23 -1.87 18.50
CA CYS A 553 -6.03 -2.92 17.50
C CYS A 553 -5.97 -4.33 18.10
N GLN A 554 -6.26 -5.32 17.26
CA GLN A 554 -6.04 -6.74 17.56
C GLN A 554 -4.78 -7.21 16.84
N VAL A 555 -3.92 -7.96 17.54
CA VAL A 555 -2.68 -8.50 16.97
C VAL A 555 -2.51 -9.99 17.30
N SER A 556 -2.04 -10.77 16.34
CA SER A 556 -1.93 -12.24 16.44
C SER A 556 -0.62 -12.83 15.92
N CYS A 557 0.30 -11.99 15.43
CA CYS A 557 1.54 -12.45 14.80
C CYS A 557 2.71 -11.51 15.09
N GLY A 558 3.93 -12.00 14.87
CA GLY A 558 5.18 -11.25 15.08
C GLY A 558 6.12 -11.89 16.10
N LEU A 559 5.58 -12.63 17.07
CA LEU A 559 6.39 -13.32 18.10
C LEU A 559 6.84 -14.72 17.64
N LYS A 560 8.08 -15.08 17.99
CA LYS A 560 8.55 -16.48 17.95
C LYS A 560 7.80 -17.32 18.98
N ARG A 561 7.80 -18.64 18.78
CA ARG A 561 7.11 -19.59 19.69
C ARG A 561 7.54 -19.41 21.15
N ASP A 562 8.85 -19.35 21.41
CA ASP A 562 9.38 -19.22 22.77
C ASP A 562 9.03 -17.87 23.41
N GLN A 563 8.98 -16.80 22.61
CA GLN A 563 8.56 -15.47 23.07
C GLN A 563 7.07 -15.47 23.44
N LEU A 564 6.21 -16.09 22.63
CA LEU A 564 4.79 -16.23 22.92
C LEU A 564 4.55 -17.09 24.18
N GLU A 565 5.32 -18.15 24.36
CA GLU A 565 5.26 -18.99 25.56
C GLU A 565 5.73 -18.22 26.82
N ARG A 566 6.78 -17.41 26.71
CA ARG A 566 7.22 -16.50 27.78
C ARG A 566 6.12 -15.48 28.14
N LEU A 567 5.57 -14.77 27.15
CA LEU A 567 4.50 -13.79 27.37
C LEU A 567 3.29 -14.41 28.06
N ASN A 568 2.84 -15.58 27.60
CA ASN A 568 1.73 -16.29 28.23
C ASN A 568 2.02 -16.71 29.67
N ARG A 569 3.25 -17.15 29.97
CA ARG A 569 3.66 -17.47 31.35
C ARG A 569 3.61 -16.25 32.26
N CYS A 570 4.12 -15.10 31.79
CA CYS A 570 4.15 -13.87 32.59
C CYS A 570 2.73 -13.35 32.91
N LEU A 571 1.79 -13.47 31.97
CA LEU A 571 0.44 -12.91 32.13
C LEU A 571 -0.56 -13.91 32.74
N ALA A 572 -0.21 -15.21 32.85
CA ALA A 572 -1.13 -16.29 33.19
C ALA A 572 -1.95 -16.05 34.47
N SER A 573 -1.32 -15.57 35.54
CA SER A 573 -1.93 -15.34 36.86
C SER A 573 -2.81 -14.10 36.95
N HIS A 574 -2.77 -13.22 35.94
CA HIS A 574 -3.40 -11.91 36.00
C HIS A 574 -4.65 -11.78 35.11
N TRP A 575 -4.91 -12.75 34.23
CA TRP A 575 -6.09 -12.76 33.36
C TRP A 575 -7.40 -12.91 34.15
N ARG A 576 -8.37 -12.06 33.82
CA ARG A 576 -9.74 -12.11 34.36
C ARG A 576 -10.74 -12.28 33.22
N GLN A 577 -11.86 -12.95 33.49
CA GLN A 577 -12.91 -13.11 32.47
C GLN A 577 -13.61 -11.77 32.21
N TYR A 578 -13.81 -11.41 30.95
CA TYR A 578 -14.49 -10.17 30.58
C TYR A 578 -16.01 -10.39 30.50
N ASP A 579 -16.79 -9.62 31.26
CA ASP A 579 -18.25 -9.64 31.17
C ASP A 579 -18.73 -8.76 30.01
N ARG A 580 -19.16 -9.40 28.93
CA ARG A 580 -19.64 -8.70 27.72
C ARG A 580 -20.94 -7.91 27.93
N ARG A 581 -21.68 -8.17 29.02
CA ARG A 581 -22.96 -7.50 29.32
C ARG A 581 -22.75 -6.21 30.11
N LYS A 582 -21.69 -6.15 30.92
CA LYS A 582 -21.35 -4.98 31.71
C LYS A 582 -20.13 -4.28 31.13
N ILE A 583 -20.38 -3.32 30.26
CA ILE A 583 -19.32 -2.61 29.52
C ILE A 583 -18.80 -1.46 30.36
N ASN A 584 -17.48 -1.32 30.48
CA ASN A 584 -16.79 -0.20 31.14
C ASN A 584 -17.33 0.07 32.57
N CYS A 585 -17.58 -0.98 33.36
CA CYS A 585 -18.04 -0.85 34.74
C CYS A 585 -17.03 -1.45 35.72
N ASP A 586 -17.19 -1.10 37.00
CA ASP A 586 -16.44 -1.67 38.11
C ASP A 586 -14.91 -1.64 37.83
N GLU A 587 -14.27 -2.80 37.83
CA GLU A 587 -12.83 -2.94 37.61
C GLU A 587 -12.36 -2.69 36.17
N THR A 588 -13.26 -2.41 35.23
CA THR A 588 -12.96 -2.17 33.80
C THR A 588 -13.27 -0.76 33.34
N GLU A 589 -13.65 0.15 34.24
CA GLU A 589 -13.96 1.55 33.92
C GLU A 589 -12.78 2.28 33.24
N TRP A 590 -11.55 1.87 33.54
CA TRP A 590 -10.32 2.38 32.94
C TRP A 590 -10.16 2.04 31.44
N LEU A 591 -10.88 1.03 30.93
CA LEU A 591 -10.78 0.60 29.54
C LEU A 591 -12.06 0.96 28.79
N ARG A 592 -11.96 1.79 27.76
CA ARG A 592 -13.08 2.06 26.86
C ARG A 592 -13.10 1.03 25.74
N VAL A 593 -14.16 0.24 25.63
CA VAL A 593 -14.39 -0.66 24.48
C VAL A 593 -15.59 -0.21 23.65
N SER A 594 -15.62 -0.57 22.36
CA SER A 594 -16.77 -0.33 21.47
C SER A 594 -17.34 -1.65 20.91
N GLY A 595 -17.14 -1.91 19.62
CA GLY A 595 -17.65 -3.08 18.91
C GLY A 595 -16.86 -4.35 19.21
N GLU A 596 -15.53 -4.25 19.17
CA GLU A 596 -14.62 -5.37 19.41
C GLU A 596 -14.32 -5.51 20.90
N ARG A 597 -14.52 -6.72 21.45
CA ARG A 597 -14.44 -7.00 22.90
C ARG A 597 -13.69 -8.29 23.17
N PRO A 598 -12.80 -8.33 24.17
CA PRO A 598 -12.01 -9.51 24.45
C PRO A 598 -12.82 -10.57 25.21
N ASP A 599 -12.29 -11.79 25.29
CA ASP A 599 -12.82 -12.85 26.17
C ASP A 599 -12.26 -12.73 27.59
N PHE A 600 -11.01 -12.31 27.68
CA PHE A 600 -10.27 -12.09 28.92
C PHE A 600 -9.63 -10.70 28.91
N TRP A 601 -9.54 -10.08 30.08
CA TRP A 601 -8.94 -8.76 30.25
C TRP A 601 -7.85 -8.81 31.32
N LEU A 602 -7.00 -7.79 31.30
CA LEU A 602 -5.85 -7.66 32.17
C LEU A 602 -5.72 -6.21 32.69
N PRO A 603 -5.59 -5.98 34.02
CA PRO A 603 -5.36 -4.64 34.56
C PRO A 603 -4.03 -4.02 34.04
N PRO A 604 -3.96 -2.69 33.81
CA PRO A 604 -2.78 -2.04 33.24
C PRO A 604 -1.48 -2.29 34.02
N ARG A 605 -1.57 -2.35 35.35
CA ARG A 605 -0.42 -2.57 36.26
C ARG A 605 0.26 -3.93 36.09
N HIS A 606 -0.44 -4.91 35.53
CA HIS A 606 0.08 -6.25 35.25
C HIS A 606 0.27 -6.51 33.76
N SER A 607 0.08 -5.49 32.94
CA SER A 607 0.19 -5.56 31.49
C SER A 607 1.61 -5.30 30.99
N LEU A 608 1.80 -5.58 29.71
CA LEU A 608 3.05 -5.42 28.97
C LEU A 608 2.79 -4.53 27.76
N VAL A 609 3.82 -3.80 27.35
CA VAL A 609 3.80 -2.96 26.14
C VAL A 609 4.35 -3.75 24.97
N LEU A 610 3.64 -3.72 23.84
CA LEU A 610 4.05 -4.31 22.58
C LEU A 610 4.36 -3.20 21.59
N GLN A 611 5.53 -3.28 20.95
CA GLN A 611 5.85 -2.46 19.79
C GLN A 611 5.18 -3.09 18.57
N ILE A 612 4.21 -2.38 18.00
CA ILE A 612 3.38 -2.82 16.90
C ILE A 612 3.74 -2.04 15.64
N HIS A 613 4.09 -2.78 14.60
CA HIS A 613 4.27 -2.26 13.25
C HIS A 613 3.04 -2.56 12.40
N ALA A 614 2.66 -1.65 11.53
CA ALA A 614 1.52 -1.81 10.64
C ALA A 614 1.79 -1.15 9.28
N ALA A 615 1.10 -1.65 8.26
CA ALA A 615 1.25 -1.12 6.90
C ALA A 615 0.58 0.24 6.73
N GLU A 616 -0.58 0.43 7.36
CA GLU A 616 -1.33 1.68 7.34
C GLU A 616 -2.26 1.77 8.54
N MET A 617 -2.74 3.00 8.80
CA MET A 617 -3.75 3.28 9.80
C MET A 617 -5.08 3.66 9.14
N ILE A 618 -6.16 3.07 9.61
CA ILE A 618 -7.51 3.20 9.04
C ILE A 618 -8.51 3.65 10.10
N GLN A 619 -9.58 4.33 9.68
CA GLN A 619 -10.70 4.64 10.58
C GLN A 619 -11.50 3.37 10.87
N SER A 620 -11.95 3.19 12.12
CA SER A 620 -12.75 2.04 12.51
C SER A 620 -13.64 2.33 13.71
N ALA A 621 -14.93 2.05 13.58
CA ALA A 621 -15.89 2.11 14.69
C ALA A 621 -15.78 0.90 15.64
N SER A 622 -15.08 -0.16 15.23
CA SER A 622 -14.91 -1.39 16.03
C SER A 622 -14.04 -1.17 17.27
N TYR A 623 -13.22 -0.12 17.28
CA TYR A 623 -12.29 0.21 18.35
C TYR A 623 -12.62 1.60 18.91
N SER A 624 -12.46 1.81 20.22
CA SER A 624 -12.86 3.06 20.86
C SER A 624 -11.93 4.23 20.53
N ALA A 625 -10.70 3.94 20.09
CA ALA A 625 -9.79 4.94 19.54
C ALA A 625 -10.34 5.62 18.26
N GLY A 626 -11.32 5.02 17.58
CA GLY A 626 -11.85 5.49 16.29
C GLY A 626 -10.92 5.19 15.09
N PHE A 627 -9.74 4.64 15.37
CA PHE A 627 -8.74 4.21 14.40
C PHE A 627 -8.28 2.79 14.72
N THR A 628 -7.76 2.09 13.73
CA THR A 628 -7.06 0.81 13.91
C THR A 628 -5.96 0.64 12.87
N LEU A 629 -5.19 -0.44 13.03
CA LEU A 629 -4.04 -0.74 12.19
C LEU A 629 -4.37 -1.84 11.18
N ARG A 630 -3.90 -1.68 9.93
CA ARG A 630 -3.94 -2.75 8.93
C ARG A 630 -2.66 -3.54 8.95
N PHE A 631 -2.82 -4.87 8.98
CA PHE A 631 -1.72 -5.83 9.08
C PHE A 631 -0.78 -5.60 10.28
N PRO A 632 -1.32 -5.38 11.50
CA PRO A 632 -0.49 -5.17 12.68
C PRO A 632 0.36 -6.40 12.97
N ARG A 633 1.62 -6.19 13.36
CA ARG A 633 2.57 -7.23 13.77
C ARG A 633 3.36 -6.76 14.97
N ILE A 634 3.62 -7.69 15.89
CA ILE A 634 4.49 -7.43 17.03
C ILE A 634 5.93 -7.47 16.56
N VAL A 635 6.63 -6.34 16.70
CA VAL A 635 8.08 -6.24 16.43
C VAL A 635 8.86 -6.67 17.66
N ALA A 636 8.49 -6.14 18.82
CA ALA A 636 9.18 -6.38 20.08
C ALA A 636 8.20 -6.35 21.28
N ILE A 637 8.60 -7.04 22.36
CA ILE A 637 8.00 -6.90 23.68
C ILE A 637 8.84 -5.84 24.40
N ARG A 638 8.25 -4.71 24.77
CA ARG A 638 8.93 -3.55 25.37
C ARG A 638 8.95 -3.67 26.88
N GLU A 639 9.87 -4.47 27.40
CA GLU A 639 10.06 -4.63 28.86
C GLU A 639 10.62 -3.37 29.53
N ASP A 640 11.15 -2.44 28.73
CA ASP A 640 11.62 -1.11 29.13
C ASP A 640 10.49 -0.09 29.31
N LYS A 641 9.26 -0.40 28.89
CA LYS A 641 8.10 0.50 28.96
C LYS A 641 7.01 -0.05 29.88
N THR A 642 6.36 0.87 30.58
CA THR A 642 5.18 0.56 31.40
C THR A 642 3.90 1.08 30.74
N TRP A 643 2.74 0.79 31.33
CA TRP A 643 1.45 1.29 30.88
C TRP A 643 1.35 2.82 30.82
N GLU A 644 2.24 3.56 31.51
CA GLU A 644 2.29 5.02 31.49
C GLU A 644 2.95 5.58 30.21
N ASN A 645 3.77 4.77 29.52
CA ASN A 645 4.61 5.19 28.40
C ASN A 645 4.15 4.63 27.04
N VAL A 646 2.85 4.34 26.92
CA VAL A 646 2.23 3.85 25.68
C VAL A 646 1.84 5.03 24.79
N SER A 647 1.72 4.79 23.49
CA SER A 647 1.28 5.79 22.53
C SER A 647 -0.08 6.38 22.91
N SER A 648 -0.28 7.66 22.64
CA SER A 648 -1.49 8.39 23.01
C SER A 648 -2.43 8.64 21.83
N ILE A 649 -3.72 8.87 22.09
CA ILE A 649 -4.67 9.19 21.01
C ILE A 649 -4.30 10.49 20.28
N SER A 650 -3.66 11.45 20.94
CA SER A 650 -3.17 12.68 20.29
C SER A 650 -2.00 12.39 19.34
N GLU A 651 -1.05 11.55 19.72
CA GLU A 651 0.02 11.08 18.83
C GLU A 651 -0.54 10.35 17.62
N ILE A 652 -1.49 9.44 17.84
CA ILE A 652 -2.16 8.69 16.78
C ILE A 652 -2.89 9.63 15.81
N LYS A 653 -3.64 10.62 16.32
CA LYS A 653 -4.32 11.62 15.46
C LYS A 653 -3.33 12.45 14.65
N LYS A 654 -2.21 12.86 15.26
CA LYS A 654 -1.14 13.60 14.58
C LYS A 654 -0.53 12.77 13.45
N LEU A 655 -0.16 11.52 13.74
CA LEU A 655 0.35 10.57 12.73
C LEU A 655 -0.65 10.38 11.58
N TYR A 656 -1.95 10.25 11.88
CA TYR A 656 -2.98 10.12 10.85
C TYR A 656 -3.04 11.33 9.93
N GLN A 657 -3.00 12.55 10.49
CA GLN A 657 -3.03 13.81 9.75
C GLN A 657 -1.76 14.00 8.93
N ASP A 658 -0.60 13.66 9.49
CA ASP A 658 0.68 13.77 8.79
C ASP A 658 0.77 12.82 7.58
N THR A 659 0.10 11.66 7.63
CA THR A 659 -0.05 10.78 6.45
C THR A 659 -1.04 11.28 5.38
N LYS A 660 -1.88 12.28 5.67
CA LYS A 660 -2.80 12.89 4.69
C LYS A 660 -2.29 14.26 4.26
N VAL A 661 -1.36 14.29 3.31
CA VAL A 661 -0.96 15.57 2.69
C VAL A 661 -2.02 16.00 1.68
N GLU A 662 -2.83 16.99 2.03
CA GLU A 662 -3.69 17.70 1.07
C GLU A 662 -2.86 18.72 0.28
N ILE A 663 -3.08 18.78 -1.03
CA ILE A 663 -2.43 19.73 -1.92
C ILE A 663 -3.15 21.08 -1.76
N GLU A 664 -2.43 22.10 -1.29
CA GLU A 664 -2.93 23.46 -1.05
C GLU A 664 -2.71 24.37 -2.28
N SER A 665 -1.70 24.08 -3.11
CA SER A 665 -1.28 24.95 -4.21
C SER A 665 -0.55 24.17 -5.30
N SER A 666 -0.57 24.66 -6.54
CA SER A 666 0.18 24.12 -7.69
C SER A 666 1.48 24.89 -7.98
N ALA A 667 1.97 25.69 -7.02
CA ALA A 667 3.10 26.58 -7.21
C ALA A 667 4.43 25.90 -7.60
N PHE A 668 4.64 24.64 -7.17
CA PHE A 668 5.87 23.88 -7.38
C PHE A 668 5.66 22.66 -8.30
N VAL A 669 4.60 22.67 -9.12
CA VAL A 669 4.33 21.59 -10.09
C VAL A 669 5.56 21.31 -10.96
N GLU A 670 5.89 20.03 -11.12
CA GLU A 670 7.04 19.51 -11.88
C GLU A 670 8.43 19.91 -11.37
N VAL A 671 8.54 20.55 -10.20
CA VAL A 671 9.83 20.88 -9.59
C VAL A 671 10.22 19.83 -8.55
N GLU A 672 11.42 19.26 -8.71
CA GLU A 672 11.98 18.27 -7.78
C GLU A 672 13.09 18.89 -6.91
N PHE A 673 12.92 18.74 -5.60
CA PHE A 673 13.80 19.26 -4.54
C PHE A 673 14.50 18.12 -3.81
N CYS A 674 15.79 18.30 -3.51
CA CYS A 674 16.54 17.43 -2.61
C CYS A 674 17.10 18.27 -1.44
N LEU A 675 16.73 17.94 -0.20
CA LEU A 675 17.05 18.76 0.97
C LEU A 675 18.21 18.14 1.78
N TYR A 676 19.34 18.85 1.82
CA TYR A 676 20.50 18.57 2.67
C TYR A 676 20.59 19.59 3.79
N ILE A 677 19.75 19.40 4.82
CA ILE A 677 19.64 20.31 5.96
C ILE A 677 20.27 19.68 7.20
N SER A 678 21.16 20.41 7.87
CA SER A 678 21.78 20.02 9.13
C SER A 678 20.77 19.86 10.26
N SER A 679 21.02 18.94 11.20
CA SER A 679 20.20 18.77 12.42
C SER A 679 20.19 19.98 13.35
N ARG A 680 21.11 20.94 13.15
CA ARG A 680 21.18 22.22 13.88
C ARG A 680 20.50 23.38 13.15
N PHE A 681 19.83 23.12 12.03
CA PHE A 681 19.08 24.16 11.32
C PHE A 681 17.92 24.66 12.18
N SER A 682 17.79 25.98 12.28
CA SER A 682 16.68 26.66 12.93
C SER A 682 16.07 27.68 11.97
N GLY A 683 14.99 27.29 11.29
CA GLY A 683 14.24 28.17 10.39
C GLY A 683 13.41 29.23 11.13
N PRO A 684 12.67 30.09 10.39
CA PRO A 684 11.80 31.09 10.98
C PRO A 684 10.66 30.44 11.77
N SER A 685 10.23 31.08 12.86
CA SER A 685 9.17 30.61 13.78
C SER A 685 7.75 30.64 13.20
N THR A 686 7.64 30.52 11.87
CA THR A 686 6.40 30.48 11.09
C THR A 686 6.04 29.05 10.67
N GLY A 687 6.51 28.04 11.39
CA GLY A 687 6.26 26.62 11.08
C GLY A 687 7.11 26.06 9.93
N LEU A 688 8.30 26.62 9.68
CA LEU A 688 9.31 26.12 8.73
C LEU A 688 10.65 25.87 9.44
N GLU A 689 10.59 25.33 10.66
CA GLU A 689 11.73 25.26 11.57
C GLU A 689 12.63 24.05 11.30
N THR A 690 12.03 22.94 10.86
CA THR A 690 12.73 21.67 10.64
C THR A 690 12.78 21.25 9.18
N LYS A 691 13.66 20.29 8.86
CA LYS A 691 13.70 19.63 7.55
C LYS A 691 12.31 19.07 7.17
N GLY A 692 11.63 18.42 8.11
CA GLY A 692 10.30 17.84 7.88
C GLY A 692 9.24 18.89 7.55
N ASP A 693 9.31 20.08 8.15
CA ASP A 693 8.38 21.17 7.87
C ASP A 693 8.56 21.71 6.44
N LEU A 694 9.82 21.84 6.00
CA LEU A 694 10.16 22.25 4.63
C LEU A 694 9.72 21.21 3.59
N GLU A 695 9.96 19.91 3.84
CA GLU A 695 9.48 18.83 2.97
C GLU A 695 7.95 18.84 2.85
N LYS A 696 7.24 19.02 3.97
CA LYS A 696 5.77 19.10 3.98
C LYS A 696 5.26 20.34 3.24
N ALA A 697 5.92 21.48 3.38
CA ALA A 697 5.56 22.72 2.69
C ALA A 697 5.74 22.63 1.16
N ILE A 698 6.76 21.89 0.69
CA ILE A 698 6.99 21.60 -0.73
C ILE A 698 5.87 20.69 -1.27
N LEU A 699 5.55 19.61 -0.56
CA LEU A 699 4.52 18.64 -0.98
C LEU A 699 3.14 19.30 -1.06
N LYS A 700 2.78 20.16 -0.09
CA LYS A 700 1.54 20.95 -0.12
C LYS A 700 1.43 21.87 -1.34
N ARG A 701 2.54 22.24 -1.98
CA ARG A 701 2.61 23.11 -3.16
C ARG A 701 2.79 22.33 -4.47
N SER A 702 2.52 21.02 -4.47
CA SER A 702 2.70 20.11 -5.62
C SER A 702 4.16 19.90 -6.06
N GLY A 703 5.14 20.23 -5.21
CA GLY A 703 6.55 19.95 -5.47
C GLY A 703 6.93 18.53 -5.08
N LYS A 704 7.97 17.98 -5.73
CA LYS A 704 8.50 16.65 -5.44
C LYS A 704 9.69 16.76 -4.49
N VAL A 705 9.76 15.88 -3.49
CA VAL A 705 10.90 15.79 -2.56
C VAL A 705 11.58 14.43 -2.74
N VAL A 706 12.90 14.44 -2.93
CA VAL A 706 13.73 13.23 -3.05
C VAL A 706 14.84 13.23 -2.00
N GLN A 707 15.16 12.04 -1.47
CA GLN A 707 16.21 11.90 -0.45
C GLN A 707 17.63 11.90 -1.05
N ASN A 708 17.76 11.59 -2.35
CA ASN A 708 19.02 11.67 -3.09
C ASN A 708 18.79 12.34 -4.45
N PRO A 709 19.68 13.25 -4.89
CA PRO A 709 19.51 13.94 -6.16
C PRO A 709 19.77 12.98 -7.33
N GLY A 710 18.91 13.02 -8.35
CA GLY A 710 19.02 12.27 -9.60
C GLY A 710 18.80 13.16 -10.83
N SER A 711 18.71 12.57 -12.02
CA SER A 711 18.61 13.30 -13.31
C SER A 711 17.55 14.41 -13.40
N ASP A 712 16.45 14.25 -12.67
CA ASP A 712 15.29 15.14 -12.73
C ASP A 712 15.27 16.15 -11.57
N THR A 713 16.21 16.03 -10.63
CA THR A 713 16.32 16.94 -9.50
C THR A 713 16.69 18.32 -10.00
N THR A 714 15.81 19.28 -9.75
CA THR A 714 15.98 20.67 -10.19
C THR A 714 16.80 21.44 -9.17
N TYR A 715 16.40 21.39 -7.90
CA TYR A 715 17.06 22.13 -6.82
C TYR A 715 17.63 21.22 -5.74
N ILE A 716 18.91 21.38 -5.43
CA ILE A 716 19.52 20.86 -4.20
C ILE A 716 19.52 21.99 -3.18
N VAL A 717 18.75 21.85 -2.10
CA VAL A 717 18.64 22.87 -1.06
C VAL A 717 19.54 22.52 0.11
N ALA A 718 20.46 23.42 0.48
CA ALA A 718 21.39 23.22 1.58
C ALA A 718 21.42 24.41 2.54
N ASP A 719 21.53 24.14 3.85
CA ASP A 719 21.72 25.20 4.86
C ASP A 719 23.19 25.64 4.96
N ARG A 720 24.12 24.74 4.59
CA ARG A 720 25.57 24.98 4.62
C ARG A 720 26.31 24.08 3.65
N ILE A 721 27.54 24.46 3.31
CA ILE A 721 28.45 23.64 2.50
C ILE A 721 29.05 22.54 3.38
N THR A 722 28.54 21.32 3.23
CA THR A 722 29.13 20.10 3.81
C THR A 722 30.03 19.42 2.79
N ALA A 723 30.85 18.44 3.20
CA ALA A 723 31.68 17.66 2.26
C ALA A 723 30.86 17.05 1.10
N LYS A 724 29.62 16.61 1.39
CA LYS A 724 28.73 16.05 0.37
C LYS A 724 28.23 17.12 -0.61
N ILE A 725 27.89 18.31 -0.12
CA ILE A 725 27.50 19.46 -0.97
C ILE A 725 28.69 19.97 -1.78
N SER A 726 29.89 20.04 -1.19
CA SER A 726 31.13 20.40 -1.88
C SER A 726 31.40 19.49 -3.09
N ASN A 727 31.17 18.18 -2.93
CA ASN A 727 31.32 17.23 -4.04
C ASN A 727 30.29 17.48 -5.16
N PHE A 728 29.05 17.85 -4.81
CA PHE A 728 28.04 18.20 -5.82
C PHE A 728 28.35 19.53 -6.52
N ILE A 729 28.90 20.51 -5.80
CA ILE A 729 29.39 21.78 -6.34
C ILE A 729 30.51 21.51 -7.35
N GLU A 730 31.54 20.75 -6.96
CA GLU A 730 32.67 20.41 -7.84
C GLU A 730 32.22 19.61 -9.07
N ALA A 731 31.30 18.65 -8.90
CA ALA A 731 30.73 17.89 -10.00
C ALA A 731 29.92 18.75 -10.96
N THR A 732 29.20 19.75 -10.45
CA THR A 732 28.41 20.71 -11.24
C THR A 732 29.33 21.64 -12.03
N HIS A 733 30.40 22.16 -11.43
CA HIS A 733 31.39 23.00 -12.13
C HIS A 733 32.14 22.24 -13.24
N ARG A 734 32.36 20.94 -13.07
CA ARG A 734 32.99 20.09 -14.09
C ARG A 734 32.00 19.49 -15.09
N SER A 735 30.70 19.75 -14.94
CA SER A 735 29.63 19.17 -15.76
C SER A 735 29.65 17.63 -15.81
N ILE A 736 30.05 16.98 -14.71
CA ILE A 736 30.12 15.50 -14.57
C ILE A 736 29.08 14.95 -13.58
N GLY A 737 28.19 15.80 -13.08
CA GLY A 737 27.06 15.44 -12.23
C GLY A 737 25.96 14.69 -12.99
N ARG A 738 25.07 14.03 -12.23
CA ARG A 738 23.97 13.22 -12.80
C ARG A 738 22.73 14.03 -13.17
N GLY A 739 22.67 15.32 -12.80
CA GLY A 739 21.55 16.20 -13.11
C GLY A 739 21.60 16.70 -14.55
N LYS A 740 20.56 17.45 -14.96
CA LYS A 740 20.50 18.05 -16.31
C LYS A 740 21.74 18.89 -16.60
N GLU A 741 22.25 18.81 -17.83
CA GLU A 741 23.46 19.52 -18.27
C GLU A 741 24.72 19.19 -17.46
N GLY A 742 24.76 18.03 -16.81
CA GLY A 742 25.92 17.58 -16.04
C GLY A 742 26.02 18.22 -14.64
N GLY A 743 24.95 18.81 -14.10
CA GLY A 743 25.00 19.52 -12.82
C GLY A 743 23.63 19.71 -12.16
N TYR A 744 23.59 20.43 -11.04
CA TYR A 744 22.36 20.77 -10.29
C TYR A 744 22.34 22.25 -9.93
N ASP A 745 21.14 22.82 -9.74
CA ASP A 745 21.03 24.15 -9.12
C ASP A 745 21.03 23.97 -7.60
N ILE A 746 22.17 24.26 -6.99
CA ILE A 746 22.42 24.11 -5.56
C ILE A 746 22.16 25.46 -4.89
N VAL A 747 21.13 25.53 -4.05
CA VAL A 747 20.55 26.78 -3.52
C VAL A 747 20.47 26.77 -2.00
N SER A 748 20.39 27.96 -1.42
CA SER A 748 20.24 28.14 0.03
C SER A 748 18.84 27.78 0.53
N THR A 749 18.75 27.38 1.80
CA THR A 749 17.46 27.21 2.49
C THR A 749 16.63 28.49 2.55
N GLU A 750 17.27 29.66 2.55
CA GLU A 750 16.60 30.95 2.59
C GLU A 750 15.77 31.21 1.32
N TRP A 751 16.32 30.88 0.15
CA TRP A 751 15.59 30.97 -1.12
C TRP A 751 14.34 30.07 -1.13
N LEU A 752 14.47 28.83 -0.63
CA LEU A 752 13.33 27.91 -0.54
C LEU A 752 12.24 28.46 0.39
N ILE A 753 12.62 29.02 1.55
CA ILE A 753 11.68 29.65 2.49
C ILE A 753 10.93 30.80 1.82
N GLN A 754 11.62 31.66 1.08
CA GLN A 754 11.02 32.77 0.34
C GLN A 754 10.05 32.27 -0.75
N CYS A 755 10.40 31.19 -1.46
CA CYS A 755 9.50 30.55 -2.43
C CYS A 755 8.24 29.99 -1.77
N ILE A 756 8.37 29.38 -0.59
CA ILE A 756 7.25 28.83 0.19
C ILE A 756 6.32 29.93 0.68
N GLN A 757 6.88 31.04 1.18
CA GLN A 757 6.14 32.20 1.69
C GLN A 757 5.41 32.96 0.58
N THR A 758 6.04 33.11 -0.59
CA THR A 758 5.45 33.79 -1.75
C THR A 758 4.58 32.89 -2.63
N ASN A 759 4.54 31.59 -2.31
CA ASN A 759 3.79 30.57 -3.05
C ASN A 759 4.11 30.55 -4.56
N ARG A 760 5.38 30.71 -4.93
CA ARG A 760 5.91 30.62 -6.29
C ARG A 760 7.41 30.30 -6.27
N ILE A 761 7.94 29.73 -7.35
CA ILE A 761 9.40 29.62 -7.55
C ILE A 761 9.93 31.00 -7.89
N LEU A 762 10.83 31.53 -7.06
CA LEU A 762 11.45 32.83 -7.29
C LEU A 762 12.66 32.69 -8.22
N PRO A 763 12.95 33.71 -9.05
CA PRO A 763 14.20 33.77 -9.79
C PRO A 763 15.40 33.57 -8.86
N LEU A 764 16.41 32.86 -9.33
CA LEU A 764 17.63 32.65 -8.56
C LEU A 764 18.46 33.94 -8.50
N ARG A 765 19.15 34.13 -7.38
CA ARG A 765 20.09 35.23 -7.17
C ARG A 765 21.46 34.68 -6.81
N LYS A 766 22.54 35.32 -7.26
CA LYS A 766 23.93 34.83 -7.08
C LYS A 766 24.30 34.64 -5.60
N ASP A 767 23.76 35.45 -4.70
CA ASP A 767 23.95 35.37 -3.24
C ASP A 767 23.26 34.16 -2.59
N GLN A 768 22.27 33.57 -3.25
CA GLN A 768 21.48 32.44 -2.76
C GLN A 768 21.81 31.11 -3.44
N VAL A 769 22.78 31.09 -4.35
CA VAL A 769 23.19 29.94 -5.17
C VAL A 769 24.61 29.54 -4.81
N PHE A 770 24.80 28.28 -4.41
CA PHE A 770 26.13 27.70 -4.18
C PHE A 770 26.78 27.18 -5.47
N ALA A 771 25.98 26.65 -6.39
CA ALA A 771 26.38 26.28 -7.75
C ALA A 771 25.13 26.21 -8.64
N ALA A 772 25.28 26.50 -9.93
CA ALA A 772 24.20 26.42 -10.90
C ALA A 772 24.62 25.61 -12.12
N ARG A 773 23.63 25.04 -12.82
CA ARG A 773 23.84 24.40 -14.12
C ARG A 773 24.24 25.42 -15.19
N PRO A 774 24.90 25.00 -16.28
CA PRO A 774 25.35 25.91 -17.34
C PRO A 774 24.27 26.88 -17.86
N SER A 775 23.06 26.42 -18.16
CA SER A 775 21.97 27.29 -18.64
C SER A 775 21.48 28.28 -17.58
N THR A 776 21.41 27.85 -16.33
CA THR A 776 21.03 28.71 -15.19
C THR A 776 22.12 29.71 -14.84
N LEU A 777 23.39 29.32 -14.97
CA LEU A 777 24.53 30.20 -14.78
C LEU A 777 24.57 31.29 -15.85
N LEU A 778 24.32 30.96 -17.12
CA LEU A 778 24.20 31.94 -18.20
C LEU A 778 23.07 32.95 -17.93
N GLN A 779 21.91 32.49 -17.44
CA GLN A 779 20.81 33.39 -17.05
C GLN A 779 21.18 34.29 -15.86
N LEU A 780 21.96 33.76 -14.90
CA LEU A 780 22.49 34.53 -13.78
C LEU A 780 23.58 35.53 -14.22
N ASP A 781 24.31 35.25 -15.30
CA ASP A 781 25.34 36.14 -15.84
C ASP A 781 24.73 37.21 -16.77
N GLU A 782 23.66 36.90 -17.52
CA GLU A 782 22.92 37.90 -18.32
C GLU A 782 22.13 38.91 -17.46
N SER A 783 21.78 38.54 -16.23
CA SER A 783 21.00 39.38 -15.31
C SER A 783 21.83 40.24 -14.35
N TYR A 784 23.17 40.14 -14.41
CA TYR A 784 24.12 40.88 -13.56
C TYR A 784 25.21 41.52 -14.44
N ASP A 785 25.56 42.79 -14.19
CA ASP A 785 26.65 43.44 -14.94
C ASP A 785 28.05 42.89 -14.59
N ASP A 786 29.05 43.22 -15.41
CA ASP A 786 30.45 42.75 -15.31
C ASP A 786 31.11 42.99 -13.93
N THR A 787 30.50 43.79 -13.04
CA THR A 787 30.99 44.05 -11.68
C THR A 787 30.39 43.15 -10.60
N HIS A 788 29.47 42.24 -10.95
CA HIS A 788 28.84 41.27 -10.04
C HIS A 788 28.12 41.90 -8.82
N SER A 789 27.66 43.16 -8.90
CA SER A 789 27.13 43.88 -7.72
C SER A 789 25.74 44.51 -7.87
N ASN A 790 25.14 44.55 -9.07
CA ASN A 790 23.80 45.12 -9.26
C ASN A 790 22.85 44.18 -10.02
N TYR A 791 21.63 44.04 -9.47
CA TYR A 791 20.50 43.28 -10.04
C TYR A 791 19.55 44.26 -10.76
N VAL A 792 19.22 43.99 -12.03
CA VAL A 792 18.25 44.79 -12.79
C VAL A 792 17.03 43.92 -13.14
N ASP A 793 15.89 44.18 -12.49
CA ASP A 793 14.61 43.54 -12.82
C ASP A 793 13.72 44.50 -13.62
N LEU A 794 13.15 44.02 -14.73
CA LEU A 794 12.19 44.78 -15.53
C LEU A 794 10.80 44.69 -14.88
N VAL A 795 10.55 45.56 -13.91
CA VAL A 795 9.29 45.56 -13.15
C VAL A 795 8.23 46.41 -13.85
N LEU A 796 7.06 45.83 -14.14
CA LEU A 796 5.88 46.57 -14.59
C LEU A 796 5.44 47.58 -13.51
N PRO A 797 5.05 48.83 -13.85
CA PRO A 797 4.70 49.87 -12.87
C PRO A 797 3.65 49.46 -11.83
N ALA A 798 2.73 48.55 -12.20
CA ALA A 798 1.72 48.01 -11.31
C ALA A 798 2.31 47.10 -10.21
N ARG A 799 3.37 46.35 -10.54
CA ARG A 799 4.03 45.40 -9.64
C ARG A 799 4.95 46.10 -8.64
N LEU A 800 5.64 47.15 -9.07
CA LEU A 800 6.42 48.02 -8.17
C LEU A 800 5.52 48.74 -7.14
N ARG A 801 4.29 49.10 -7.54
CA ARG A 801 3.30 49.71 -6.64
C ARG A 801 2.77 48.72 -5.59
N ALA A 802 2.39 47.52 -6.02
CA ALA A 802 1.80 46.52 -5.12
C ALA A 802 2.82 45.85 -4.17
N GLU A 803 4.03 45.55 -4.64
CA GLU A 803 5.04 44.84 -3.84
C GLU A 803 5.89 45.80 -2.97
N LEU A 804 6.08 47.06 -3.38
CA LEU A 804 6.94 48.02 -2.66
C LEU A 804 6.17 49.18 -2.03
N PHE A 805 5.37 49.92 -2.80
CA PHE A 805 4.75 51.16 -2.32
C PHE A 805 3.53 50.95 -1.42
N ASP A 806 2.70 49.93 -1.70
CA ASP A 806 1.49 49.65 -0.92
C ASP A 806 1.80 48.98 0.43
N GLN A 807 3.02 48.43 0.61
CA GLN A 807 3.50 47.87 1.87
C GLN A 807 4.28 48.89 2.74
N MET A 808 4.60 50.07 2.20
CA MET A 808 5.32 51.12 2.93
C MET A 808 4.36 52.05 3.67
N SER A 809 4.49 52.13 4.99
CA SER A 809 3.76 53.11 5.79
C SER A 809 4.42 54.48 5.67
N PHE A 810 3.79 55.41 4.95
CA PHE A 810 4.32 56.75 4.82
C PHE A 810 3.89 57.66 5.97
N ARG A 811 4.84 58.39 6.56
CA ARG A 811 4.56 59.53 7.44
C ARG A 811 4.91 60.83 6.72
N ARG A 812 3.94 61.72 6.59
CA ARG A 812 4.14 63.07 6.03
C ARG A 812 4.81 63.95 7.08
N LEU A 813 6.00 64.46 6.78
CA LEU A 813 6.68 65.44 7.64
C LEU A 813 6.23 66.86 7.27
N SER A 814 6.02 67.69 8.28
CA SER A 814 5.88 69.14 8.12
C SER A 814 7.24 69.79 7.81
N THR A 815 7.22 70.97 7.17
CA THR A 815 8.44 71.74 6.86
C THR A 815 9.30 72.02 8.10
N SER A 816 8.66 72.21 9.26
CA SER A 816 9.34 72.40 10.54
C SER A 816 10.02 71.13 11.07
N GLU A 817 9.42 69.95 10.90
CA GLU A 817 10.02 68.66 11.29
C GLU A 817 11.21 68.32 10.40
N TYR A 818 11.13 68.61 9.09
CA TYR A 818 12.23 68.42 8.15
C TYR A 818 13.42 69.33 8.49
N ILE A 819 13.18 70.60 8.82
CA ILE A 819 14.24 71.55 9.20
C ILE A 819 14.86 71.17 10.55
N GLN A 820 14.08 70.63 11.50
CA GLN A 820 14.61 70.16 12.79
C GLN A 820 15.53 68.94 12.66
N LEU A 821 15.27 68.04 11.71
CA LEU A 821 16.09 66.85 11.43
C LEU A 821 17.56 67.20 11.08
N PHE A 822 17.79 68.40 10.54
CA PHE A 822 19.12 68.88 10.14
C PHE A 822 19.62 70.07 10.97
N LYS A 823 18.89 70.45 12.03
CA LYS A 823 19.24 71.57 12.91
C LYS A 823 20.23 71.09 13.98
N GLY A 824 21.51 71.24 13.69
CA GLY A 824 22.61 70.78 14.55
C GLY A 824 23.80 70.23 13.75
N CYS A 825 23.61 69.97 12.45
CA CYS A 825 24.71 69.69 11.55
C CYS A 825 25.40 71.01 11.19
N ASP A 826 26.59 71.24 11.74
CA ASP A 826 27.46 72.34 11.34
C ASP A 826 27.98 72.03 9.92
N PHE A 827 27.40 72.69 8.91
CA PHE A 827 27.74 72.45 7.50
C PHE A 827 29.04 73.17 7.06
N SER A 828 29.81 73.69 8.01
CA SER A 828 31.02 74.48 7.76
C SER A 828 32.27 73.64 7.51
N ASP A 829 32.36 72.42 8.07
CA ASP A 829 33.59 71.60 8.05
C ASP A 829 33.42 70.21 7.40
N LEU A 830 32.33 69.98 6.66
CA LEU A 830 32.11 68.72 5.97
C LEU A 830 32.66 68.74 4.54
N ALA A 831 34.00 68.74 4.42
CA ALA A 831 34.67 68.23 3.23
C ALA A 831 34.54 66.69 3.20
N LEU A 832 33.33 66.19 2.97
CA LEU A 832 33.11 64.79 2.64
C LEU A 832 33.02 64.63 1.11
N PRO A 833 33.73 63.64 0.53
CA PRO A 833 33.46 63.24 -0.82
C PRO A 833 32.00 62.77 -0.88
N LEU A 834 31.22 63.38 -1.76
CA LEU A 834 29.86 62.94 -2.08
C LEU A 834 29.92 61.53 -2.70
N CYS A 835 30.01 60.51 -1.84
CA CYS A 835 29.80 59.14 -2.24
C CYS A 835 28.31 58.93 -2.47
N GLY A 836 27.93 58.82 -3.75
CA GLY A 836 26.75 58.09 -4.21
C GLY A 836 25.39 58.66 -3.81
N VAL A 837 25.01 59.81 -4.38
CA VAL A 837 23.60 60.20 -4.48
C VAL A 837 23.15 59.99 -5.92
N SER A 838 22.25 59.03 -6.16
CA SER A 838 21.59 58.84 -7.45
C SER A 838 20.26 59.59 -7.47
N ILE A 839 20.10 60.54 -8.39
CA ILE A 839 18.83 61.26 -8.61
C ILE A 839 18.15 60.66 -9.85
N ILE A 840 16.98 60.07 -9.69
CA ILE A 840 16.19 59.53 -10.83
C ILE A 840 15.19 60.60 -11.27
N LEU A 841 15.35 61.12 -12.48
CA LEU A 841 14.44 62.08 -13.10
C LEU A 841 13.60 61.38 -14.18
N TYR A 842 12.27 61.46 -14.08
CA TYR A 842 11.36 61.03 -15.14
C TYR A 842 10.92 62.23 -15.98
N GLY A 843 11.29 62.24 -17.27
CA GLY A 843 10.89 63.26 -18.23
C GLY A 843 10.29 62.65 -19.50
N SER A 844 9.20 63.24 -20.00
CA SER A 844 8.60 62.95 -21.30
C SER A 844 9.46 63.54 -22.44
N VAL A 845 9.31 62.99 -23.64
CA VAL A 845 10.16 63.16 -24.85
C VAL A 845 10.38 64.63 -25.30
N ASP A 846 9.52 65.56 -24.88
CA ASP A 846 9.59 66.98 -25.26
C ASP A 846 10.20 67.89 -24.17
N ALA A 847 11.41 67.57 -23.70
CA ALA A 847 12.13 68.43 -22.76
C ALA A 847 12.64 69.72 -23.43
N SER A 848 12.34 70.89 -22.84
CA SER A 848 12.74 72.19 -23.40
C SER A 848 14.27 72.40 -23.38
N PRO A 849 14.82 73.28 -24.23
CA PRO A 849 16.26 73.54 -24.31
C PRO A 849 16.91 73.98 -22.99
N GLN A 850 16.16 74.61 -22.09
CA GLN A 850 16.64 75.06 -20.78
C GLN A 850 16.86 73.89 -19.80
N VAL A 851 16.09 72.80 -19.93
CA VAL A 851 16.27 71.58 -19.13
C VAL A 851 17.54 70.83 -19.56
N LYS A 852 17.87 70.86 -20.85
CA LYS A 852 19.13 70.29 -21.38
C LYS A 852 20.37 71.04 -20.88
N LEU A 853 20.28 72.37 -20.72
CA LEU A 853 21.34 73.20 -20.15
C LEU A 853 21.60 72.94 -18.66
N MET A 854 20.55 72.69 -17.87
CA MET A 854 20.71 72.32 -16.45
C MET A 854 21.38 70.94 -16.26
N ILE A 855 21.18 70.01 -17.19
CA ILE A 855 21.79 68.67 -17.16
C ILE A 855 23.29 68.75 -17.51
N ALA A 856 23.68 69.67 -18.39
CA ALA A 856 25.07 69.80 -18.85
C ALA A 856 26.03 70.41 -17.81
N ASP A 857 25.53 71.11 -16.79
CA ASP A 857 26.36 71.77 -15.75
C ASP A 857 26.65 70.86 -14.52
N LEU A 858 26.13 69.63 -14.51
CA LEU A 858 26.36 68.63 -13.47
C LEU A 858 27.68 67.89 -13.71
N ARG A 859 28.77 68.35 -13.10
CA ARG A 859 30.14 67.86 -13.35
C ARG A 859 30.56 66.57 -12.64
N SER A 860 29.74 66.01 -11.73
CA SER A 860 30.02 64.69 -11.15
C SER A 860 28.75 64.04 -10.59
N LEU A 861 27.97 63.44 -11.48
CA LEU A 861 26.92 62.50 -11.09
C LEU A 861 26.77 61.49 -12.24
N GLN A 862 26.73 60.21 -11.92
CA GLN A 862 26.43 59.18 -12.91
C GLN A 862 24.94 59.30 -13.27
N ALA A 863 24.64 59.74 -14.49
CA ALA A 863 23.29 59.86 -15.01
C ALA A 863 23.06 58.79 -16.09
N THR A 864 22.13 57.87 -15.85
CA THR A 864 21.74 56.86 -16.83
C THR A 864 20.52 57.38 -17.61
N VAL A 865 20.70 57.65 -18.91
CA VAL A 865 19.64 58.06 -19.84
C VAL A 865 19.24 56.86 -20.69
N HIS A 866 17.95 56.53 -20.78
CA HIS A 866 17.46 55.46 -21.65
C HIS A 866 16.89 56.02 -22.97
N GLY A 867 17.60 55.80 -24.09
CA GLY A 867 17.23 56.13 -25.47
C GLY A 867 18.40 55.89 -26.45
N PRO A 868 18.19 55.70 -27.76
CA PRO A 868 19.28 55.33 -28.68
C PRO A 868 20.18 56.54 -28.94
N LEU A 869 21.41 56.48 -28.43
CA LEU A 869 22.49 57.42 -28.73
C LEU A 869 23.63 56.63 -29.37
N THR A 870 23.95 56.99 -30.60
CA THR A 870 25.10 56.46 -31.34
C THR A 870 26.39 57.06 -30.82
N GLU A 871 27.36 56.18 -30.52
CA GLU A 871 28.78 56.39 -30.16
C GLU A 871 29.13 56.58 -28.66
N PHE A 872 29.76 55.53 -28.10
CA PHE A 872 30.07 55.30 -26.68
C PHE A 872 31.59 55.22 -26.40
N SER A 873 32.45 55.70 -27.31
CA SER A 873 33.89 55.37 -27.30
C SER A 873 34.79 56.33 -26.53
N THR A 874 34.26 57.22 -25.71
CA THR A 874 35.08 58.01 -24.78
C THR A 874 34.38 58.06 -23.43
N LEU A 875 34.96 57.44 -22.41
CA LEU A 875 34.83 57.70 -20.95
C LEU A 875 34.81 56.39 -20.14
N LEU A 876 35.99 55.96 -19.72
CA LEU A 876 36.25 55.25 -18.45
C LEU A 876 37.27 56.14 -17.67
N PRO A 877 37.50 56.00 -16.33
CA PRO A 877 37.18 54.85 -15.47
C PRO A 877 36.65 55.17 -14.03
N GLU A 878 36.09 54.12 -13.41
CA GLU A 878 36.15 53.72 -11.99
C GLU A 878 35.89 54.73 -10.83
N ARG A 879 34.83 54.45 -10.04
CA ARG A 879 34.89 54.12 -8.59
C ARG A 879 33.48 53.88 -8.01
N THR A 880 33.30 52.76 -7.33
CA THR A 880 32.05 52.31 -6.70
C THR A 880 31.91 52.84 -5.26
N GLY A 881 30.68 53.23 -4.87
CA GLY A 881 30.35 53.66 -3.50
C GLY A 881 28.88 53.38 -3.15
N THR A 882 28.63 52.95 -1.92
CA THR A 882 27.34 52.51 -1.36
C THR A 882 26.36 53.69 -1.14
N VAL A 883 25.13 53.56 -1.65
CA VAL A 883 24.05 54.55 -1.52
C VAL A 883 23.46 54.52 -0.11
N THR A 884 23.36 55.68 0.55
CA THR A 884 22.85 55.78 1.93
C THR A 884 21.46 56.42 2.06
N HIS A 885 20.95 57.12 1.03
CA HIS A 885 19.67 57.84 1.10
C HIS A 885 18.96 57.93 -0.27
N VAL A 886 17.62 57.91 -0.29
CA VAL A 886 16.79 58.09 -1.51
C VAL A 886 15.77 59.22 -1.29
N VAL A 887 15.72 60.19 -2.20
CA VAL A 887 14.75 61.31 -2.16
C VAL A 887 13.90 61.30 -3.43
N VAL A 888 12.58 61.22 -3.26
CA VAL A 888 11.61 61.23 -4.37
C VAL A 888 10.83 62.54 -4.38
N VAL A 889 10.92 63.30 -5.48
CA VAL A 889 10.19 64.57 -5.66
C VAL A 889 9.11 64.38 -6.72
N ARG A 890 7.84 64.65 -6.37
CA ARG A 890 6.71 64.57 -7.30
C ARG A 890 6.41 65.96 -7.86
N PHE A 891 6.52 66.12 -9.18
CA PHE A 891 6.03 67.31 -9.89
C PHE A 891 4.65 67.03 -10.50
N VAL A 892 3.74 68.01 -10.43
CA VAL A 892 2.44 67.95 -11.12
C VAL A 892 2.36 69.13 -12.08
N LEU A 893 2.22 68.83 -13.36
CA LEU A 893 2.01 69.84 -14.42
C LEU A 893 0.52 70.16 -14.52
N GLY A 894 0.14 71.39 -14.18
CA GLY A 894 -1.15 71.98 -14.55
C GLY A 894 -1.05 72.68 -15.91
N ARG A 895 -2.09 72.60 -16.74
CA ARG A 895 -2.13 73.27 -18.05
C ARG A 895 -2.21 74.79 -17.85
N GLY A 896 -1.22 75.50 -18.40
CA GLY A 896 -1.21 76.95 -18.55
C GLY A 896 -0.39 77.68 -17.47
N SER A 897 0.73 78.29 -17.90
CA SER A 897 1.69 79.09 -17.12
C SER A 897 2.48 78.37 -16.01
N LEU A 898 3.81 78.40 -16.17
CA LEU A 898 4.81 77.64 -15.42
C LEU A 898 5.16 78.37 -14.11
N HIS A 899 4.49 78.04 -13.00
CA HIS A 899 4.99 78.30 -11.65
C HIS A 899 5.19 76.96 -10.92
N LEU A 900 6.45 76.61 -10.66
CA LEU A 900 6.83 75.44 -9.85
C LEU A 900 6.56 75.74 -8.36
N ARG A 901 5.53 75.16 -7.77
CA ARG A 901 5.37 75.07 -6.29
C ARG A 901 5.79 73.69 -5.81
N LEU A 902 6.84 73.64 -5.01
CA LEU A 902 7.31 72.47 -4.24
C LEU A 902 6.34 72.20 -3.08
N ASN A 903 5.66 71.06 -3.07
CA ASN A 903 4.57 70.80 -2.10
C ASN A 903 4.76 69.57 -1.19
N SER A 904 5.84 68.79 -1.28
CA SER A 904 6.09 67.72 -0.30
C SER A 904 7.49 67.11 -0.38
N TYR A 905 8.06 66.83 0.80
CA TYR A 905 9.30 66.08 1.02
C TYR A 905 8.95 64.73 1.65
N TRP A 906 9.58 63.65 1.18
CA TRP A 906 9.43 62.31 1.75
C TRP A 906 10.82 61.84 2.17
N TYR A 907 10.96 61.46 3.44
CA TYR A 907 12.23 61.04 4.04
C TYR A 907 12.15 59.54 4.36
N LEU A 908 13.20 58.81 3.98
CA LEU A 908 13.44 57.42 4.40
C LEU A 908 14.83 57.36 5.03
N PRO A 909 14.97 56.97 6.31
CA PRO A 909 16.21 56.40 6.79
C PRO A 909 16.27 54.92 6.35
N LEU A 910 17.41 54.49 5.82
CA LEU A 910 17.71 53.06 5.60
C LEU A 910 18.09 52.39 6.93
#